data_AF-A0A519C3G7-F1
#
_entry.id   AF-A0A519C3G7-F1
#
_cell.length_a   1.000
_cell.length_b   1.000
_cell.length_c   1.000
_cell.angle_alpha   90.00
_cell.angle_beta   90.00
_cell.angle_gamma   90.00
#
_symmetry.space_group_name_H-M   'P 1'
#
loop_
_entity.id
_entity.type
_entity.pdbx_description
1 polymer ?
#
loop_
_entity_poly.entity_id
_entity_poly.type
_entity_poly.pdbx_seq_one_letter_code
_entity_poly.pdbx_strand_id
1 'polypeptide(L)'
;MIDPNVIMDARRRMTARHPKFERRDEDAAEGGCGVVGLACEIPVAGRHLFNSLEQMRNRGNGKGGGVAMVGLNPTDFGVNQEILDNNYLYAVAYLDSSVRTAVEEKFINENFELIHVHDMPNLSSWQNDLPALEDRPPDVVVYFVKPRKDKVDAFIESRLDAIIDASDREAVEQEFVFHATHELNVEFYAKDGRTDAFVLSHGRDMLILKIVGYAEDVIKYYCLDDVTSHVWIGHHRYPTRGRVTHPGGAHPFGQGIDAALVHNGDFSNYVSVKDYLAQRGMEPLFFTDTEVAALAYDLHRRVYGYSTEHVIESLAPTSELDFIMLPEEKQVVYEAIQKTHIHGSPDGPWFFIIAQSSGTTHQLLGITDTSMLRPQVFAYQRGEVGIAFCGSEKQVIDAVLDSLASEDTRFWRRADEYWNARGGSYTDGGAFVFDVVPKSDGSKELIMSDKFGKIVNTHPSGDFELTSAAERSGVDISGEGQVVFNSVIEALPHLGCAEARAVLDEIEDNVKTAGRTWGRDVLTLLLDRKYDTGSLRSSLWFDLVESKLVRILASSSSHPCENYVGQKTIGHRPKPTQSSQSFVIDAREYPIEGVNSFARELVSLYEIGWMNFVILHCRGHRFIGNGFGANTDGVRIDVFGAVGDYLGSGNDGMIIHMHGNGQDQIGQIHKSGELVVHGDVGQCYGYGSKGGELFVLGNAAGRPMINSVGSPKLVINGTALDYLAESFMAGDPLDGGGFVIVNGMRFDDRGELISLETPYPGGNLFSLASGGAIYIRDPRQRLSDSQLNGGAFTDMTDADWEVVQPILYKNQEHFGIPLQRLLTVEGEMRSPAEVYRKIIPVKSKTLHAEAAWVGHADN
;
A
#
# COMPACT_ATOMS: atom_id res chain seq x y z
N MET A 1 -5.69 -19.15 -31.55
CA MET A 1 -5.74 -19.38 -30.10
C MET A 1 -6.36 -20.74 -29.93
N ILE A 2 -5.60 -21.66 -29.34
CA ILE A 2 -6.05 -23.00 -29.03
C ILE A 2 -7.34 -22.93 -28.20
N ASP A 3 -8.30 -23.81 -28.49
CA ASP A 3 -9.56 -23.88 -27.72
C ASP A 3 -9.22 -24.13 -26.23
N PRO A 4 -9.64 -23.25 -25.31
CA PRO A 4 -9.40 -23.41 -23.89
C PRO A 4 -9.87 -24.76 -23.32
N ASN A 5 -10.90 -25.37 -23.91
CA ASN A 5 -11.40 -26.68 -23.49
C ASN A 5 -10.38 -27.79 -23.71
N VAL A 6 -9.57 -27.71 -24.77
CA VAL A 6 -8.50 -28.69 -25.05
C VAL A 6 -7.46 -28.68 -23.92
N ILE A 7 -7.06 -27.48 -23.48
CA ILE A 7 -6.12 -27.31 -22.35
C ILE A 7 -6.76 -27.83 -21.06
N MET A 8 -7.98 -27.39 -20.73
CA MET A 8 -8.66 -27.80 -19.50
C MET A 8 -8.88 -29.31 -19.42
N ASP A 9 -9.23 -29.96 -20.53
CA ASP A 9 -9.40 -31.42 -20.59
C ASP A 9 -8.07 -32.15 -20.40
N ALA A 10 -6.97 -31.64 -20.95
CA ALA A 10 -5.64 -32.18 -20.72
C ALA A 10 -5.24 -32.06 -19.23
N ARG A 11 -5.49 -30.91 -18.60
CA ARG A 11 -5.28 -30.71 -17.16
C ARG A 11 -6.11 -31.66 -16.32
N ARG A 12 -7.42 -31.82 -16.60
CA ARG A 12 -8.29 -32.79 -15.93
C ARG A 12 -7.75 -34.21 -16.02
N ARG A 13 -7.29 -34.63 -17.21
CA ARG A 13 -6.69 -35.95 -17.42
C ARG A 13 -5.37 -36.14 -16.67
N MET A 14 -4.55 -35.10 -16.52
CA MET A 14 -3.33 -35.13 -15.71
C MET A 14 -3.68 -35.30 -14.24
N THR A 15 -4.50 -34.41 -13.70
CA THR A 15 -4.85 -34.36 -12.29
C THR A 15 -5.60 -35.61 -11.83
N ALA A 16 -6.47 -36.19 -12.66
CA ALA A 16 -7.16 -37.45 -12.36
C ALA A 16 -6.23 -38.67 -12.23
N ARG A 17 -4.99 -38.60 -12.73
CA ARG A 17 -3.99 -39.68 -12.60
C ARG A 17 -3.16 -39.58 -11.31
N HIS A 18 -3.18 -38.43 -10.64
CA HIS A 18 -2.43 -38.19 -9.42
C HIS A 18 -3.26 -38.60 -8.19
N PRO A 19 -2.61 -38.99 -7.08
CA PRO A 19 -3.31 -39.23 -5.83
C PRO A 19 -3.97 -37.93 -5.35
N LYS A 20 -5.09 -38.04 -4.64
CA LYS A 20 -5.71 -36.89 -4.00
C LYS A 20 -4.88 -36.48 -2.79
N PHE A 21 -4.48 -35.21 -2.76
CA PHE A 21 -3.71 -34.64 -1.67
C PHE A 21 -4.66 -33.96 -0.70
N GLU A 22 -4.71 -34.46 0.53
CA GLU A 22 -5.49 -33.84 1.61
C GLU A 22 -4.59 -33.06 2.54
N ARG A 23 -5.09 -31.90 2.97
CA ARG A 23 -4.44 -31.08 4.00
C ARG A 23 -4.56 -31.79 5.35
N ARG A 24 -3.51 -31.68 6.17
CA ARG A 24 -3.60 -31.90 7.62
C ARG A 24 -3.92 -30.57 8.28
N ASP A 25 -4.98 -30.50 9.07
CA ASP A 25 -5.58 -29.25 9.60
C ASP A 25 -4.79 -28.58 10.73
N GLU A 26 -3.60 -29.07 11.05
CA GLU A 26 -2.76 -28.48 12.09
C GLU A 26 -2.03 -27.25 11.51
N ASP A 27 -2.14 -26.14 12.22
CA ASP A 27 -1.54 -24.82 11.99
C ASP A 27 -2.26 -23.90 10.98
N ALA A 28 -3.15 -23.07 11.52
CA ALA A 28 -3.62 -21.82 10.94
C ALA A 28 -3.48 -20.71 12.00
N ALA A 29 -2.92 -19.56 11.62
CA ALA A 29 -2.83 -18.39 12.49
C ALA A 29 -3.33 -17.14 11.75
N GLU A 30 -4.01 -16.24 12.44
CA GLU A 30 -4.58 -15.03 11.85
C GLU A 30 -3.60 -13.84 11.98
N GLY A 31 -3.34 -13.13 10.88
CA GLY A 31 -2.50 -11.92 10.86
C GLY A 31 -2.38 -11.30 9.45
N GLY A 32 -1.97 -10.03 9.38
CA GLY A 32 -1.77 -9.33 8.11
C GLY A 32 -0.34 -9.49 7.60
N CYS A 33 -0.17 -9.65 6.28
CA CYS A 33 1.13 -9.74 5.61
C CYS A 33 1.67 -8.33 5.30
N GLY A 34 2.99 -8.22 5.07
CA GLY A 34 3.64 -7.01 4.54
C GLY A 34 4.04 -7.20 3.09
N VAL A 35 3.76 -6.22 2.22
CA VAL A 35 4.10 -6.30 0.78
C VAL A 35 4.68 -5.00 0.25
N VAL A 36 5.65 -5.14 -0.65
CA VAL A 36 6.20 -4.06 -1.47
C VAL A 36 6.45 -4.58 -2.88
N GLY A 37 6.17 -3.77 -3.89
CA GLY A 37 6.56 -3.98 -5.27
C GLY A 37 7.02 -2.68 -5.88
N LEU A 38 8.02 -2.74 -6.76
CA LEU A 38 8.50 -1.60 -7.54
C LEU A 38 8.71 -1.96 -9.00
N ALA A 39 8.57 -0.98 -9.88
CA ALA A 39 8.90 -1.05 -11.30
C ALA A 39 9.70 0.19 -11.69
N CYS A 40 10.88 0.01 -12.28
CA CYS A 40 11.80 1.10 -12.60
C CYS A 40 12.38 0.99 -14.02
N GLU A 41 12.56 2.14 -14.67
CA GLU A 41 13.14 2.24 -16.02
C GLU A 41 14.59 1.76 -16.08
N ILE A 42 15.30 1.76 -14.96
CA ILE A 42 16.64 1.19 -14.83
C ILE A 42 16.61 -0.03 -13.89
N PRO A 43 17.56 -0.97 -14.03
CA PRO A 43 17.69 -2.07 -13.07
C PRO A 43 18.02 -1.54 -11.67
N VAL A 44 17.26 -1.98 -10.67
CA VAL A 44 17.44 -1.64 -9.24
C VAL A 44 18.07 -2.83 -8.53
N ALA A 45 19.08 -2.57 -7.70
CA ALA A 45 19.75 -3.59 -6.90
C ALA A 45 18.94 -4.04 -5.68
N GLY A 46 19.03 -5.33 -5.32
CA GLY A 46 18.26 -5.92 -4.22
C GLY A 46 18.47 -5.26 -2.85
N ARG A 47 19.64 -4.66 -2.59
CA ARG A 47 19.91 -3.91 -1.35
C ARG A 47 18.92 -2.77 -1.08
N HIS A 48 18.33 -2.17 -2.13
CA HIS A 48 17.39 -1.06 -1.95
C HIS A 48 16.02 -1.52 -1.41
N LEU A 49 15.71 -2.82 -1.47
CA LEU A 49 14.52 -3.39 -0.84
C LEU A 49 14.74 -3.72 0.65
N PHE A 50 15.99 -3.83 1.13
CA PHE A 50 16.29 -4.38 2.45
C PHE A 50 15.58 -3.63 3.58
N ASN A 51 15.77 -2.30 3.65
CA ASN A 51 15.17 -1.47 4.70
C ASN A 51 13.62 -1.45 4.62
N SER A 52 13.07 -1.55 3.42
CA SER A 52 11.63 -1.64 3.18
C SER A 52 11.05 -2.92 3.77
N LEU A 53 11.70 -4.05 3.50
CA LEU A 53 11.33 -5.35 4.04
C LEU A 53 11.52 -5.41 5.56
N GLU A 54 12.64 -4.93 6.10
CA GLU A 54 12.90 -4.92 7.54
C GLU A 54 11.81 -4.14 8.32
N GLN A 55 11.40 -2.98 7.80
CA GLN A 55 10.34 -2.16 8.40
C GLN A 55 8.94 -2.80 8.36
N MET A 56 8.78 -3.91 7.64
CA MET A 56 7.54 -4.68 7.56
C MET A 56 7.57 -5.98 8.40
N ARG A 57 8.64 -6.24 9.18
CA ARG A 57 8.73 -7.45 10.03
C ARG A 57 7.55 -7.62 10.98
N ASN A 58 6.99 -6.52 11.48
CA ASN A 58 5.79 -6.47 12.32
C ASN A 58 4.50 -6.94 11.61
N ARG A 59 4.51 -7.01 10.27
CA ARG A 59 3.46 -7.60 9.43
C ARG A 59 3.81 -9.02 8.99
N GLY A 60 4.73 -9.68 9.66
CA GLY A 60 5.08 -11.07 9.44
C GLY A 60 5.36 -11.75 10.77
N ASN A 61 5.55 -13.07 10.75
CA ASN A 61 5.92 -13.82 11.95
C ASN A 61 7.13 -14.74 11.73
N GLY A 62 7.92 -14.48 10.68
CA GLY A 62 9.10 -15.27 10.33
C GLY A 62 8.79 -16.67 9.78
N LYS A 63 7.53 -16.99 9.47
CA LYS A 63 7.12 -18.29 8.92
C LYS A 63 6.97 -18.31 7.39
N GLY A 64 7.57 -17.32 6.72
CA GLY A 64 7.64 -17.28 5.27
C GLY A 64 8.01 -15.89 4.78
N GLY A 65 9.06 -15.81 3.98
CA GLY A 65 9.50 -14.58 3.35
C GLY A 65 10.06 -14.87 1.97
N GLY A 66 9.88 -13.94 1.05
CA GLY A 66 10.35 -14.14 -0.33
C GLY A 66 10.42 -12.86 -1.14
N VAL A 67 11.16 -12.95 -2.23
CA VAL A 67 11.28 -11.93 -3.26
C VAL A 67 11.05 -12.51 -4.64
N ALA A 68 10.54 -11.69 -5.56
CA ALA A 68 10.50 -11.98 -6.98
C ALA A 68 11.17 -10.85 -7.76
N MET A 69 11.78 -11.22 -8.87
CA MET A 69 12.47 -10.33 -9.80
C MET A 69 11.97 -10.58 -11.21
N VAL A 70 11.76 -9.51 -11.98
CA VAL A 70 11.47 -9.56 -13.43
C VAL A 70 12.32 -8.52 -14.14
N GLY A 71 12.82 -8.84 -15.34
CA GLY A 71 13.76 -7.97 -16.04
C GLY A 71 15.14 -8.04 -15.40
N LEU A 72 15.71 -9.23 -15.42
CA LEU A 72 16.96 -9.61 -14.80
C LEU A 72 18.16 -9.10 -15.62
N ASN A 73 19.29 -8.91 -14.94
CA ASN A 73 20.56 -8.70 -15.63
C ASN A 73 21.22 -10.06 -15.96
N PRO A 74 21.46 -10.40 -17.24
CA PRO A 74 22.02 -11.70 -17.62
C PRO A 74 23.43 -11.97 -17.04
N THR A 75 24.21 -10.94 -16.76
CA THR A 75 25.56 -11.11 -16.21
C THR A 75 25.56 -11.67 -14.79
N ASP A 76 24.51 -11.37 -14.03
CA ASP A 76 24.33 -11.87 -12.65
C ASP A 76 24.21 -13.41 -12.65
N PHE A 77 23.77 -13.98 -13.78
CA PHE A 77 23.60 -15.41 -13.97
C PHE A 77 24.72 -16.07 -14.79
N GLY A 78 25.71 -15.30 -15.25
CA GLY A 78 26.79 -15.82 -16.09
C GLY A 78 26.36 -16.17 -17.53
N VAL A 79 25.27 -15.56 -18.00
CA VAL A 79 24.73 -15.76 -19.36
C VAL A 79 24.77 -14.45 -20.16
N ASN A 80 24.40 -14.50 -21.45
CA ASN A 80 24.21 -13.32 -22.28
C ASN A 80 22.71 -13.00 -22.44
N GLN A 81 22.40 -11.82 -22.99
CA GLN A 81 21.01 -11.38 -23.20
C GLN A 81 20.21 -12.36 -24.08
N GLU A 82 20.84 -12.93 -25.11
CA GLU A 82 20.18 -13.90 -26.01
C GLU A 82 19.72 -15.16 -25.27
N ILE A 83 20.52 -15.66 -24.31
CA ILE A 83 20.13 -16.79 -23.46
C ILE A 83 19.00 -16.39 -22.52
N LEU A 84 19.03 -15.19 -21.93
CA LEU A 84 17.97 -14.73 -21.03
C LEU A 84 16.63 -14.57 -21.76
N ASP A 85 16.62 -13.95 -22.95
CA ASP A 85 15.40 -13.61 -23.71
C ASP A 85 14.71 -14.85 -24.29
N ASN A 86 15.47 -15.87 -24.67
CA ASN A 86 14.96 -16.98 -25.49
C ASN A 86 14.76 -18.29 -24.71
N ASN A 87 14.96 -18.31 -23.40
CA ASN A 87 14.88 -19.53 -22.59
C ASN A 87 13.99 -19.34 -21.37
N TYR A 88 13.41 -20.45 -20.90
CA TYR A 88 12.76 -20.46 -19.59
C TYR A 88 13.82 -20.55 -18.50
N LEU A 89 13.66 -19.73 -17.46
CA LEU A 89 14.33 -19.84 -16.18
C LEU A 89 13.46 -20.72 -15.30
N TYR A 90 13.91 -21.95 -15.14
CA TYR A 90 13.22 -22.98 -14.37
C TYR A 90 13.92 -23.13 -13.02
N ALA A 91 13.39 -22.47 -11.99
CA ALA A 91 14.04 -22.40 -10.68
C ALA A 91 13.51 -23.50 -9.75
N VAL A 92 14.41 -24.37 -9.28
CA VAL A 92 14.07 -25.48 -8.37
C VAL A 92 14.74 -25.27 -7.01
N ALA A 93 13.95 -25.33 -5.95
CA ALA A 93 14.42 -25.40 -4.58
C ALA A 93 14.66 -26.86 -4.18
N TYR A 94 15.85 -27.15 -3.66
CA TYR A 94 16.25 -28.44 -3.10
C TYR A 94 16.36 -28.32 -1.59
N LEU A 95 15.40 -28.89 -0.86
CA LEU A 95 15.51 -29.08 0.58
C LEU A 95 16.41 -30.28 0.89
N ASP A 96 16.34 -31.32 0.05
CA ASP A 96 17.29 -32.42 0.03
C ASP A 96 18.13 -32.36 -1.26
N SER A 97 19.35 -31.83 -1.14
CA SER A 97 20.29 -31.78 -2.27
C SER A 97 20.60 -33.15 -2.89
N SER A 98 20.39 -34.26 -2.16
CA SER A 98 20.66 -35.60 -2.67
C SER A 98 19.72 -36.04 -3.79
N VAL A 99 18.53 -35.41 -3.91
CA VAL A 99 17.58 -35.73 -4.99
C VAL A 99 17.85 -34.98 -6.29
N ARG A 100 18.82 -34.05 -6.32
CA ARG A 100 19.11 -33.21 -7.50
C ARG A 100 19.34 -34.03 -8.76
N THR A 101 20.21 -35.04 -8.71
CA THR A 101 20.47 -35.91 -9.88
C THR A 101 19.19 -36.60 -10.37
N ALA A 102 18.31 -37.04 -9.45
CA ALA A 102 17.06 -37.67 -9.83
C ALA A 102 16.07 -36.66 -10.47
N VAL A 103 16.04 -35.42 -10.00
CA VAL A 103 15.26 -34.33 -10.63
C VAL A 103 15.79 -34.02 -12.03
N GLU A 104 17.11 -33.86 -12.15
CA GLU A 104 17.77 -33.57 -13.42
C GLU A 104 17.54 -34.68 -14.46
N GLU A 105 17.73 -35.95 -14.09
CA GLU A 105 17.57 -37.09 -14.99
C GLU A 105 16.12 -37.34 -15.40
N LYS A 106 15.18 -37.32 -14.43
CA LYS A 106 13.78 -37.70 -14.68
C LYS A 106 12.93 -36.59 -15.26
N PHE A 107 13.25 -35.32 -14.96
CA PHE A 107 12.40 -34.19 -15.33
C PHE A 107 13.13 -33.16 -16.19
N ILE A 108 14.30 -32.68 -15.78
CA ILE A 108 14.97 -31.60 -16.53
C ILE A 108 15.44 -32.11 -17.90
N ASN A 109 16.31 -33.12 -17.93
CA ASN A 109 16.92 -33.64 -19.15
C ASN A 109 15.91 -34.37 -20.05
N GLU A 110 14.89 -34.99 -19.46
CA GLU A 110 13.84 -35.72 -20.17
C GLU A 110 12.89 -34.79 -20.92
N ASN A 111 12.51 -33.66 -20.33
CA ASN A 111 11.53 -32.74 -20.91
C ASN A 111 12.16 -31.56 -21.65
N PHE A 112 13.38 -31.19 -21.29
CA PHE A 112 14.01 -29.96 -21.75
C PHE A 112 15.41 -30.16 -22.35
N GLU A 113 15.73 -29.27 -23.30
CA GLU A 113 17.11 -28.99 -23.70
C GLU A 113 17.71 -28.03 -22.67
N LEU A 114 18.72 -28.52 -21.96
CA LEU A 114 19.44 -27.74 -20.96
C LEU A 114 20.49 -26.86 -21.64
N ILE A 115 20.37 -25.55 -21.48
CA ILE A 115 21.26 -24.55 -22.10
C ILE A 115 22.32 -24.07 -21.12
N HIS A 116 21.91 -23.77 -19.88
CA HIS A 116 22.79 -23.29 -18.82
C HIS A 116 22.24 -23.67 -17.44
N VAL A 117 23.12 -23.81 -16.46
CA VAL A 117 22.78 -24.07 -15.06
C VAL A 117 23.45 -23.00 -14.21
N HIS A 118 22.65 -22.36 -13.37
CA HIS A 118 23.14 -21.38 -12.40
C HIS A 118 22.75 -21.83 -11.00
N ASP A 119 23.75 -22.12 -10.17
CA ASP A 119 23.57 -22.38 -8.74
C ASP A 119 23.53 -21.04 -8.00
N MET A 120 22.41 -20.75 -7.31
CA MET A 120 22.29 -19.49 -6.57
C MET A 120 23.33 -19.47 -5.43
N PRO A 121 24.11 -18.39 -5.28
CA PRO A 121 25.01 -18.25 -4.14
C PRO A 121 24.23 -18.27 -2.83
N ASN A 122 24.86 -18.76 -1.77
CA ASN A 122 24.31 -18.70 -0.42
C ASN A 122 25.35 -18.21 0.59
N LEU A 123 24.87 -17.57 1.65
CA LEU A 123 25.70 -17.06 2.73
C LEU A 123 26.16 -18.22 3.62
N SER A 124 27.42 -18.64 3.46
CA SER A 124 28.00 -19.74 4.25
C SER A 124 28.01 -19.53 5.77
N SER A 125 27.99 -18.27 6.22
CA SER A 125 28.01 -17.85 7.63
C SER A 125 26.62 -17.56 8.21
N TRP A 126 25.55 -17.95 7.52
CA TRP A 126 24.16 -17.59 7.88
C TRP A 126 23.79 -17.90 9.33
N GLN A 127 24.31 -18.98 9.95
CA GLN A 127 23.99 -19.30 11.35
C GLN A 127 24.43 -18.21 12.34
N ASN A 128 25.45 -17.42 11.98
CA ASN A 128 25.94 -16.31 12.80
C ASN A 128 25.34 -14.98 12.37
N ASP A 129 25.19 -14.77 11.06
CA ASP A 129 24.81 -13.48 10.49
C ASP A 129 23.29 -13.29 10.41
N LEU A 130 22.52 -14.39 10.35
CA LEU A 130 21.06 -14.41 10.25
C LEU A 130 20.45 -15.26 11.38
N PRO A 131 20.61 -14.85 12.65
CA PRO A 131 20.17 -15.64 13.81
C PRO A 131 18.65 -15.80 13.93
N ALA A 132 17.87 -15.07 13.13
CA ALA A 132 16.41 -15.21 13.05
C ALA A 132 15.98 -16.47 12.26
N LEU A 133 16.88 -17.05 11.45
CA LEU A 133 16.61 -18.27 10.70
C LEU A 133 16.82 -19.50 11.60
N GLU A 134 15.74 -20.26 11.83
CA GLU A 134 15.78 -21.49 12.64
C GLU A 134 16.38 -22.67 11.85
N ASP A 135 16.11 -22.73 10.54
CA ASP A 135 16.51 -23.81 9.63
C ASP A 135 17.30 -23.26 8.44
N ARG A 136 18.18 -24.10 7.86
CA ARG A 136 18.91 -23.74 6.64
C ARG A 136 17.92 -23.58 5.48
N PRO A 137 17.88 -22.43 4.78
CA PRO A 137 17.09 -22.28 3.58
C PRO A 137 17.53 -23.23 2.44
N PRO A 138 16.63 -23.59 1.50
CA PRO A 138 16.93 -24.56 0.44
C PRO A 138 18.04 -24.09 -0.48
N ASP A 139 18.77 -25.03 -1.08
CA ASP A 139 19.66 -24.73 -2.20
C ASP A 139 18.79 -24.48 -3.45
N VAL A 140 19.04 -23.40 -4.18
CA VAL A 140 18.26 -23.04 -5.38
C VAL A 140 19.12 -23.16 -6.61
N VAL A 141 18.62 -23.87 -7.62
CA VAL A 141 19.27 -23.99 -8.93
C VAL A 141 18.32 -23.46 -10.01
N VAL A 142 18.84 -22.58 -10.86
CA VAL A 142 18.13 -22.00 -12.00
C VAL A 142 18.62 -22.71 -13.26
N TYR A 143 17.72 -23.43 -13.91
CA TYR A 143 17.99 -24.09 -15.19
C TYR A 143 17.47 -23.23 -16.33
N PHE A 144 18.36 -22.81 -17.23
CA PHE A 144 17.98 -22.17 -18.50
C PHE A 144 17.65 -23.27 -19.50
N VAL A 145 16.38 -23.36 -19.87
CA VAL A 145 15.84 -24.51 -20.59
C VAL A 145 14.92 -24.14 -21.74
N LYS A 146 14.88 -25.02 -22.75
CA LYS A 146 13.86 -25.02 -23.82
C LYS A 146 13.10 -26.34 -23.82
N PRO A 147 11.75 -26.35 -23.95
CA PRO A 147 11.01 -27.59 -24.16
C PRO A 147 11.56 -28.37 -25.36
N ARG A 148 11.83 -29.66 -25.18
CA ARG A 148 12.27 -30.52 -26.28
C ARG A 148 11.17 -30.65 -27.33
N LYS A 149 11.52 -30.40 -28.59
CA LYS A 149 10.53 -30.38 -29.68
C LYS A 149 9.76 -31.71 -29.80
N ASP A 150 10.45 -32.84 -29.73
CA ASP A 150 9.85 -34.17 -29.81
C ASP A 150 8.90 -34.47 -28.62
N LYS A 151 9.20 -33.93 -27.43
CA LYS A 151 8.33 -34.07 -26.25
C LYS A 151 7.09 -33.21 -26.35
N VAL A 152 7.22 -31.99 -26.87
CA VAL A 152 6.07 -31.11 -27.15
C VAL A 152 5.18 -31.73 -28.24
N ASP A 153 5.77 -32.28 -29.32
CA ASP A 153 5.02 -32.96 -30.38
C ASP A 153 4.27 -34.18 -29.82
N ALA A 154 4.93 -35.00 -28.99
CA ALA A 154 4.28 -36.11 -28.30
C ALA A 154 3.18 -35.66 -27.32
N PHE A 155 3.35 -34.51 -26.65
CA PHE A 155 2.34 -33.93 -25.77
C PHE A 155 1.09 -33.50 -26.56
N ILE A 156 1.27 -32.89 -27.74
CA ILE A 156 0.17 -32.55 -28.64
C ILE A 156 -0.60 -33.80 -29.04
N GLU A 157 0.09 -34.83 -29.53
CA GLU A 157 -0.52 -36.07 -30.02
C GLU A 157 -1.24 -36.87 -28.93
N SER A 158 -0.66 -36.94 -27.73
CA SER A 158 -1.12 -37.89 -26.69
C SER A 158 -1.93 -37.26 -25.56
N ARG A 159 -1.78 -35.96 -25.31
CA ARG A 159 -2.42 -35.28 -24.17
C ARG A 159 -3.42 -34.23 -24.60
N LEU A 160 -3.10 -33.42 -25.62
CA LEU A 160 -4.04 -32.43 -26.15
C LEU A 160 -5.04 -33.09 -27.11
N ASP A 161 -4.57 -33.98 -27.98
CA ASP A 161 -5.37 -34.65 -29.03
C ASP A 161 -6.11 -33.62 -29.90
N ALA A 162 -5.37 -32.60 -30.36
CA ALA A 162 -5.89 -31.48 -31.11
C ALA A 162 -4.95 -31.06 -32.25
N ILE A 163 -5.53 -30.49 -33.30
CA ILE A 163 -4.77 -29.84 -34.39
C ILE A 163 -4.34 -28.46 -33.89
N ILE A 164 -3.03 -28.22 -33.87
CA ILE A 164 -2.43 -26.98 -33.36
C ILE A 164 -1.95 -26.13 -34.53
N ASP A 165 -2.46 -24.90 -34.62
CA ASP A 165 -1.97 -23.90 -35.56
C ASP A 165 -0.57 -23.41 -35.16
N ALA A 166 0.23 -23.01 -36.15
CA ALA A 166 1.58 -22.52 -35.89
C ALA A 166 1.61 -21.32 -34.92
N SER A 167 0.56 -20.47 -34.94
CA SER A 167 0.40 -19.33 -34.04
C SER A 167 0.15 -19.73 -32.57
N ASP A 168 -0.27 -20.97 -32.32
CA ASP A 168 -0.60 -21.45 -30.97
C ASP A 168 0.51 -22.32 -30.37
N ARG A 169 1.63 -22.49 -31.10
CA ARG A 169 2.75 -23.34 -30.68
C ARG A 169 3.35 -22.90 -29.35
N GLU A 170 3.53 -21.59 -29.16
CA GLU A 170 4.07 -21.03 -27.93
C GLU A 170 3.15 -21.29 -26.73
N ALA A 171 1.84 -21.13 -26.91
CA ALA A 171 0.85 -21.42 -25.85
C ALA A 171 0.88 -22.90 -25.45
N VAL A 172 1.10 -23.80 -26.41
CA VAL A 172 1.27 -25.23 -26.16
C VAL A 172 2.60 -25.55 -25.46
N GLU A 173 3.69 -24.86 -25.80
CA GLU A 173 4.98 -25.01 -25.11
C GLU A 173 4.88 -24.53 -23.65
N GLN A 174 4.21 -23.40 -23.41
CA GLN A 174 3.87 -22.97 -22.06
C GLN A 174 3.01 -24.01 -21.34
N GLU A 175 1.99 -24.57 -21.98
CA GLU A 175 1.17 -25.61 -21.35
C GLU A 175 1.99 -26.88 -21.03
N PHE A 176 2.91 -27.27 -21.90
CA PHE A 176 3.84 -28.36 -21.63
C PHE A 176 4.71 -28.07 -20.40
N VAL A 177 5.26 -26.86 -20.28
CA VAL A 177 6.03 -26.43 -19.09
C VAL A 177 5.17 -26.49 -17.82
N PHE A 178 3.90 -26.07 -17.89
CA PHE A 178 2.95 -26.14 -16.78
C PHE A 178 2.76 -27.60 -16.32
N HIS A 179 2.50 -28.51 -17.26
CA HIS A 179 2.34 -29.94 -17.00
C HIS A 179 3.61 -30.55 -16.38
N ALA A 180 4.78 -30.30 -16.98
CA ALA A 180 6.06 -30.81 -16.47
C ALA A 180 6.35 -30.32 -15.03
N THR A 181 5.97 -29.08 -14.73
CA THR A 181 6.09 -28.47 -13.40
C THR A 181 5.17 -29.12 -12.38
N HIS A 182 3.91 -29.34 -12.76
CA HIS A 182 2.97 -30.02 -11.88
C HIS A 182 3.42 -31.45 -11.59
N GLU A 183 3.87 -32.21 -12.60
CA GLU A 183 4.35 -33.58 -12.44
C GLU A 183 5.60 -33.66 -11.54
N LEU A 184 6.55 -32.73 -11.68
CA LEU A 184 7.74 -32.64 -10.81
C LEU A 184 7.34 -32.37 -9.35
N ASN A 185 6.51 -31.35 -9.13
CA ASN A 185 6.03 -30.99 -7.79
C ASN A 185 5.21 -32.13 -7.16
N VAL A 186 4.42 -32.85 -7.95
CA VAL A 186 3.74 -34.05 -7.46
C VAL A 186 4.75 -35.08 -6.98
N GLU A 187 5.76 -35.43 -7.77
CA GLU A 187 6.69 -36.52 -7.45
C GLU A 187 7.64 -36.21 -6.27
N PHE A 188 8.13 -34.96 -6.17
CA PHE A 188 9.15 -34.58 -5.18
C PHE A 188 8.63 -33.76 -3.99
N TYR A 189 7.39 -33.25 -4.04
CA TYR A 189 6.83 -32.40 -2.98
C TYR A 189 5.45 -32.82 -2.45
N ALA A 190 4.59 -33.48 -3.23
CA ALA A 190 3.24 -33.80 -2.77
C ALA A 190 3.05 -35.29 -2.45
N LYS A 191 3.49 -36.16 -3.36
CA LYS A 191 3.31 -37.62 -3.28
C LYS A 191 3.97 -38.19 -2.04
N ASP A 192 3.23 -39.06 -1.37
CA ASP A 192 3.63 -39.72 -0.12
C ASP A 192 4.05 -38.76 1.00
N GLY A 193 3.65 -37.49 0.93
CA GLY A 193 3.97 -36.46 1.92
C GLY A 193 5.41 -35.92 1.86
N ARG A 194 6.12 -36.12 0.73
CA ARG A 194 7.51 -35.66 0.53
C ARG A 194 7.66 -34.13 0.65
N THR A 195 8.90 -33.67 0.77
CA THR A 195 9.28 -32.24 0.80
C THR A 195 10.68 -32.03 0.23
N ASP A 196 11.10 -32.85 -0.73
CA ASP A 196 12.54 -32.95 -1.07
C ASP A 196 12.97 -31.84 -2.03
N ALA A 197 12.14 -31.56 -3.03
CA ALA A 197 12.36 -30.49 -4.00
C ALA A 197 11.05 -30.00 -4.61
N PHE A 198 11.00 -28.73 -5.02
CA PHE A 198 9.86 -28.16 -5.73
C PHE A 198 10.26 -26.95 -6.58
N VAL A 199 9.45 -26.63 -7.58
CA VAL A 199 9.67 -25.49 -8.49
C VAL A 199 9.19 -24.20 -7.83
N LEU A 200 10.09 -23.22 -7.74
CA LEU A 200 9.84 -21.88 -7.21
C LEU A 200 9.14 -20.99 -8.24
N SER A 201 9.69 -20.98 -9.45
CA SER A 201 9.21 -20.21 -10.59
C SER A 201 9.52 -20.90 -11.92
N HIS A 202 8.67 -20.65 -12.90
CA HIS A 202 8.84 -21.09 -14.28
C HIS A 202 8.38 -20.00 -15.25
N GLY A 203 9.31 -19.43 -15.98
CA GLY A 203 8.99 -18.33 -16.89
C GLY A 203 10.23 -17.79 -17.55
N ARG A 204 10.09 -16.74 -18.34
CA ARG A 204 11.21 -16.07 -19.00
C ARG A 204 11.54 -14.80 -18.25
N ASP A 205 12.83 -14.51 -18.13
CA ASP A 205 13.32 -13.26 -17.53
C ASP A 205 12.70 -12.94 -16.16
N MET A 206 12.54 -13.97 -15.33
CA MET A 206 11.97 -13.87 -13.99
C MET A 206 12.54 -14.92 -13.03
N LEU A 207 12.56 -14.60 -11.73
CA LEU A 207 13.03 -15.50 -10.67
C LEU A 207 12.26 -15.25 -9.36
N ILE A 208 11.91 -16.33 -8.66
CA ILE A 208 11.37 -16.29 -7.29
C ILE A 208 12.37 -16.96 -6.34
N LEU A 209 12.62 -16.33 -5.20
CA LEU A 209 13.41 -16.87 -4.09
C LEU A 209 12.62 -16.71 -2.79
N LYS A 210 12.52 -17.78 -2.00
CA LYS A 210 11.75 -17.77 -0.75
C LYS A 210 12.29 -18.75 0.28
N ILE A 211 12.05 -18.43 1.55
CA ILE A 211 12.57 -19.14 2.71
C ILE A 211 11.51 -19.22 3.83
N VAL A 212 11.77 -20.04 4.84
CA VAL A 212 11.09 -19.93 6.15
C VAL A 212 11.91 -18.94 6.98
N GLY A 213 11.43 -17.71 7.08
CA GLY A 213 12.15 -16.58 7.64
C GLY A 213 11.48 -15.28 7.18
N TYR A 214 12.21 -14.19 7.23
CA TYR A 214 11.75 -12.90 6.74
C TYR A 214 12.29 -12.62 5.32
N ALA A 215 11.59 -11.80 4.54
CA ALA A 215 11.97 -11.45 3.17
C ALA A 215 13.35 -10.76 3.06
N GLU A 216 13.75 -9.89 3.98
CA GLU A 216 15.10 -9.30 3.94
C GLU A 216 16.22 -10.31 4.20
N ASP A 217 15.93 -11.41 4.92
CA ASP A 217 16.87 -12.51 5.07
C ASP A 217 17.11 -13.21 3.72
N VAL A 218 16.17 -13.16 2.76
CA VAL A 218 16.34 -13.68 1.40
C VAL A 218 17.38 -12.87 0.64
N ILE A 219 17.36 -11.54 0.79
CA ILE A 219 18.35 -10.64 0.18
C ILE A 219 19.76 -11.02 0.66
N LYS A 220 19.93 -11.21 1.98
CA LYS A 220 21.23 -11.54 2.57
C LYS A 220 21.66 -12.97 2.31
N TYR A 221 20.75 -13.93 2.50
CA TYR A 221 21.06 -15.35 2.38
C TYR A 221 21.47 -15.71 0.95
N TYR A 222 20.75 -15.23 -0.08
CA TYR A 222 21.09 -15.49 -1.48
C TYR A 222 21.99 -14.42 -2.11
N CYS A 223 22.64 -13.57 -1.31
CA CYS A 223 23.62 -12.57 -1.74
C CYS A 223 23.11 -11.63 -2.85
N LEU A 224 21.88 -11.11 -2.71
CA LEU A 224 21.20 -10.30 -3.71
C LEU A 224 21.51 -8.80 -3.62
N ASP A 225 22.44 -8.37 -2.77
CA ASP A 225 22.77 -6.96 -2.54
C ASP A 225 23.08 -6.20 -3.83
N ASP A 226 23.77 -6.84 -4.78
CA ASP A 226 24.19 -6.29 -6.08
C ASP A 226 23.43 -6.88 -7.27
N VAL A 227 22.55 -7.87 -7.05
CA VAL A 227 21.71 -8.43 -8.13
C VAL A 227 20.68 -7.39 -8.53
N THR A 228 20.55 -7.14 -9.83
CA THR A 228 19.72 -6.06 -10.35
C THR A 228 18.54 -6.55 -11.16
N SER A 229 17.40 -5.85 -11.05
CA SER A 229 16.18 -6.15 -11.80
C SER A 229 15.31 -4.89 -11.97
N HIS A 230 14.54 -4.84 -13.06
CA HIS A 230 13.61 -3.73 -13.34
C HIS A 230 12.35 -3.75 -12.45
N VAL A 231 11.88 -4.94 -12.07
CA VAL A 231 10.67 -5.11 -11.26
C VAL A 231 10.99 -6.03 -10.09
N TRP A 232 10.72 -5.56 -8.88
CA TRP A 232 10.85 -6.37 -7.67
C TRP A 232 9.52 -6.50 -6.95
N ILE A 233 9.34 -7.63 -6.28
CA ILE A 233 8.32 -7.83 -5.24
C ILE A 233 8.98 -8.42 -4.00
N GLY A 234 8.62 -7.93 -2.82
CA GLY A 234 8.96 -8.49 -1.53
C GLY A 234 7.71 -8.78 -0.68
N HIS A 235 7.71 -9.90 0.04
CA HIS A 235 6.56 -10.31 0.88
C HIS A 235 6.99 -10.97 2.19
N HIS A 236 6.40 -10.52 3.29
CA HIS A 236 6.39 -11.20 4.57
C HIS A 236 5.07 -11.91 4.79
N ARG A 237 5.13 -13.20 5.10
CA ARG A 237 3.96 -14.02 5.33
C ARG A 237 3.59 -14.09 6.80
N TYR A 238 2.31 -13.88 7.04
CA TYR A 238 1.62 -14.37 8.23
C TYR A 238 0.71 -15.55 7.82
N PRO A 239 1.02 -16.80 8.21
CA PRO A 239 0.36 -18.01 7.70
C PRO A 239 -1.11 -18.17 8.10
N THR A 240 -2.05 -17.92 7.18
CA THR A 240 -3.48 -18.24 7.38
C THR A 240 -3.84 -19.67 6.92
N ARG A 241 -3.18 -20.17 5.86
CA ARG A 241 -3.31 -21.55 5.32
C ARG A 241 -2.01 -22.06 4.70
N GLY A 242 -1.81 -23.37 4.64
CA GLY A 242 -0.63 -24.04 4.02
C GLY A 242 0.42 -24.53 5.01
N ARG A 243 1.49 -25.19 4.55
CA ARG A 243 2.57 -25.71 5.43
C ARG A 243 3.37 -24.55 6.05
N VAL A 244 3.17 -24.28 7.35
CA VAL A 244 3.71 -23.12 8.08
C VAL A 244 5.24 -23.12 8.19
N THR A 245 5.85 -24.29 8.36
CA THR A 245 7.30 -24.46 8.56
C THR A 245 8.02 -24.92 7.29
N HIS A 246 7.43 -24.67 6.11
CA HIS A 246 8.00 -25.15 4.85
C HIS A 246 8.09 -24.02 3.82
N PRO A 247 9.24 -23.83 3.13
CA PRO A 247 9.43 -22.72 2.17
C PRO A 247 8.44 -22.77 1.00
N GLY A 248 7.93 -23.95 0.65
CA GLY A 248 6.84 -24.11 -0.33
C GLY A 248 5.58 -23.31 0.01
N GLY A 249 5.27 -23.11 1.29
CA GLY A 249 4.15 -22.28 1.75
C GLY A 249 4.45 -20.77 1.83
N ALA A 250 5.72 -20.36 1.70
CA ALA A 250 6.10 -18.95 1.64
C ALA A 250 5.70 -18.33 0.29
N HIS A 251 5.53 -17.01 0.24
CA HIS A 251 5.25 -16.26 -0.99
C HIS A 251 6.54 -15.54 -1.42
N PRO A 252 6.68 -15.10 -2.68
CA PRO A 252 5.74 -15.17 -3.82
C PRO A 252 5.42 -16.57 -4.34
N PHE A 253 4.38 -16.65 -5.17
CA PHE A 253 3.95 -17.86 -5.88
C PHE A 253 4.02 -17.67 -7.39
N GLY A 254 4.68 -18.60 -8.08
CA GLY A 254 4.90 -18.59 -9.53
C GLY A 254 4.26 -19.77 -10.25
N GLN A 255 3.05 -20.20 -9.86
CA GLN A 255 2.30 -21.24 -10.56
C GLN A 255 1.73 -20.76 -11.90
N GLY A 256 1.66 -19.45 -12.10
CA GLY A 256 1.39 -18.87 -13.40
C GLY A 256 2.68 -18.68 -14.18
N ILE A 257 2.68 -19.10 -15.43
CA ILE A 257 3.85 -18.94 -16.30
C ILE A 257 4.13 -17.47 -16.52
N ASP A 258 5.42 -17.11 -16.45
CA ASP A 258 5.95 -15.75 -16.61
C ASP A 258 5.45 -14.75 -15.56
N ALA A 259 4.86 -15.21 -14.45
CA ALA A 259 4.29 -14.37 -13.41
C ALA A 259 4.69 -14.81 -11.99
N ALA A 260 4.87 -13.83 -11.11
CA ALA A 260 4.99 -14.01 -9.68
C ALA A 260 3.91 -13.19 -8.98
N LEU A 261 3.11 -13.85 -8.12
CA LEU A 261 2.01 -13.22 -7.41
C LEU A 261 2.27 -13.27 -5.90
N VAL A 262 2.07 -12.13 -5.24
CA VAL A 262 1.92 -12.04 -3.79
C VAL A 262 0.54 -11.56 -3.43
N HIS A 263 0.12 -11.96 -2.24
CA HIS A 263 -1.19 -11.67 -1.68
C HIS A 263 -0.98 -11.23 -0.23
N ASN A 264 -1.48 -10.04 0.08
CA ASN A 264 -1.64 -9.59 1.46
C ASN A 264 -3.11 -9.76 1.85
N GLY A 265 -3.45 -10.84 2.55
CA GLY A 265 -4.85 -11.15 2.78
C GLY A 265 -5.17 -12.57 3.21
N ASP A 266 -6.48 -12.85 3.27
CA ASP A 266 -7.06 -14.17 3.49
C ASP A 266 -8.37 -14.29 2.68
N PHE A 267 -8.56 -15.38 1.94
CA PHE A 267 -9.77 -15.59 1.16
C PHE A 267 -10.87 -16.15 2.05
N SER A 268 -11.95 -15.40 2.22
CA SER A 268 -13.17 -15.88 2.89
C SER A 268 -13.79 -17.06 2.15
N ASN A 269 -13.59 -17.13 0.83
CA ASN A 269 -14.18 -18.11 -0.07
C ASN A 269 -13.17 -19.11 -0.67
N TYR A 270 -12.01 -19.35 -0.03
CA TYR A 270 -10.94 -20.24 -0.53
C TYR A 270 -11.45 -21.57 -1.14
N VAL A 271 -12.35 -22.27 -0.44
CA VAL A 271 -12.87 -23.58 -0.89
C VAL A 271 -13.62 -23.45 -2.21
N SER A 272 -14.42 -22.38 -2.39
CA SER A 272 -15.14 -22.11 -3.63
C SER A 272 -14.16 -21.90 -4.80
N VAL A 273 -13.13 -21.08 -4.60
CA VAL A 273 -12.14 -20.79 -5.64
C VAL A 273 -11.32 -22.04 -5.98
N LYS A 274 -10.91 -22.81 -4.96
CA LYS A 274 -10.22 -24.09 -5.13
C LYS A 274 -11.07 -25.09 -5.93
N ASP A 275 -12.35 -25.26 -5.59
CA ASP A 275 -13.24 -26.19 -6.29
C ASP A 275 -13.53 -25.71 -7.73
N TYR A 276 -13.65 -24.40 -7.93
CA TYR A 276 -13.76 -23.77 -9.25
C TYR A 276 -12.55 -24.11 -10.15
N LEU A 277 -11.34 -24.06 -9.60
CA LEU A 277 -10.10 -24.44 -10.29
C LEU A 277 -10.00 -25.95 -10.53
N ALA A 278 -10.38 -26.77 -9.55
CA ALA A 278 -10.38 -28.23 -9.68
C ALA A 278 -11.30 -28.71 -10.81
N GLN A 279 -12.47 -28.07 -11.00
CA GLN A 279 -13.37 -28.33 -12.14
C GLN A 279 -12.69 -28.07 -13.51
N ARG A 280 -11.60 -27.30 -13.54
CA ARG A 280 -10.78 -26.96 -14.71
C ARG A 280 -9.44 -27.70 -14.73
N GLY A 281 -9.29 -28.70 -13.87
CA GLY A 281 -8.11 -29.56 -13.80
C GLY A 281 -6.92 -28.96 -13.06
N MET A 282 -7.10 -27.85 -12.33
CA MET A 282 -6.04 -27.19 -11.58
C MET A 282 -6.23 -27.44 -10.08
N GLU A 283 -5.44 -28.35 -9.52
CA GLU A 283 -5.47 -28.65 -8.08
C GLU A 283 -4.22 -28.09 -7.39
N PRO A 284 -4.38 -27.27 -6.34
CA PRO A 284 -3.24 -26.72 -5.58
C PRO A 284 -2.51 -27.81 -4.79
N LEU A 285 -1.19 -27.67 -4.68
CA LEU A 285 -0.29 -28.57 -3.95
C LEU A 285 0.28 -27.95 -2.66
N PHE A 286 0.33 -26.62 -2.57
CA PHE A 286 0.85 -25.87 -1.42
C PHE A 286 -0.24 -25.43 -0.43
N PHE A 287 -1.51 -25.50 -0.85
CA PHE A 287 -2.71 -25.26 -0.03
C PHE A 287 -2.77 -23.87 0.59
N THR A 288 -2.37 -22.86 -0.20
CA THR A 288 -2.46 -21.45 0.18
C THR A 288 -3.46 -20.73 -0.72
N ASP A 289 -4.06 -19.65 -0.21
CA ASP A 289 -4.94 -18.78 -1.01
C ASP A 289 -4.18 -18.14 -2.18
N THR A 290 -2.90 -17.84 -1.95
CA THR A 290 -2.03 -17.20 -2.93
C THR A 290 -1.66 -18.12 -4.08
N GLU A 291 -1.49 -19.42 -3.83
CA GLU A 291 -1.33 -20.41 -4.90
C GLU A 291 -2.60 -20.46 -5.77
N VAL A 292 -3.76 -20.53 -5.12
CA VAL A 292 -5.06 -20.51 -5.81
C VAL A 292 -5.25 -19.22 -6.60
N ALA A 293 -4.83 -18.07 -6.08
CA ALA A 293 -4.84 -16.79 -6.79
C ALA A 293 -3.93 -16.81 -8.03
N ALA A 294 -2.71 -17.33 -7.91
CA ALA A 294 -1.77 -17.46 -9.02
C ALA A 294 -2.30 -18.40 -10.12
N LEU A 295 -2.95 -19.50 -9.73
CA LEU A 295 -3.61 -20.44 -10.65
C LEU A 295 -4.82 -19.80 -11.35
N ALA A 296 -5.65 -19.04 -10.63
CA ALA A 296 -6.77 -18.31 -11.23
C ALA A 296 -6.29 -17.23 -12.21
N TYR A 297 -5.24 -16.51 -11.87
CA TYR A 297 -4.60 -15.54 -12.75
C TYR A 297 -4.06 -16.19 -14.04
N ASP A 298 -3.34 -17.32 -13.95
CA ASP A 298 -2.87 -18.08 -15.12
C ASP A 298 -4.03 -18.56 -16.00
N LEU A 299 -5.07 -19.11 -15.38
CA LEU A 299 -6.26 -19.60 -16.08
C LEU A 299 -6.91 -18.46 -16.88
N HIS A 300 -7.20 -17.33 -16.25
CA HIS A 300 -7.91 -16.23 -16.90
C HIS A 300 -7.04 -15.55 -17.97
N ARG A 301 -5.76 -15.32 -17.68
CA ARG A 301 -4.83 -14.65 -18.61
C ARG A 301 -4.43 -15.53 -19.79
N ARG A 302 -3.87 -16.72 -19.52
CA ARG A 302 -3.21 -17.54 -20.54
C ARG A 302 -4.15 -18.56 -21.17
N VAL A 303 -5.01 -19.19 -20.39
CA VAL A 303 -5.90 -20.25 -20.90
C VAL A 303 -7.13 -19.66 -21.55
N TYR A 304 -7.79 -18.67 -20.92
CA TYR A 304 -8.94 -17.98 -21.52
C TYR A 304 -8.55 -16.80 -22.42
N GLY A 305 -7.31 -16.35 -22.37
CA GLY A 305 -6.82 -15.28 -23.25
C GLY A 305 -7.45 -13.92 -22.95
N TYR A 306 -7.88 -13.67 -21.71
CA TYR A 306 -8.48 -12.40 -21.32
C TYR A 306 -7.45 -11.27 -21.38
N SER A 307 -7.91 -10.08 -21.79
CA SER A 307 -7.14 -8.86 -21.63
C SER A 307 -6.89 -8.56 -20.15
N THR A 308 -5.90 -7.74 -19.84
CA THR A 308 -5.60 -7.33 -18.46
C THR A 308 -6.83 -6.78 -17.74
N GLU A 309 -7.62 -5.93 -18.39
CA GLU A 309 -8.90 -5.42 -17.86
C GLU A 309 -9.85 -6.56 -17.44
N HIS A 310 -10.05 -7.55 -18.32
CA HIS A 310 -10.98 -8.65 -18.07
C HIS A 310 -10.44 -9.66 -17.05
N VAL A 311 -9.11 -9.84 -16.97
CA VAL A 311 -8.49 -10.59 -15.87
C VAL A 311 -8.74 -9.89 -14.54
N ILE A 312 -8.52 -8.58 -14.46
CA ILE A 312 -8.80 -7.80 -13.26
C ILE A 312 -10.29 -7.90 -12.89
N GLU A 313 -11.21 -7.72 -13.85
CA GLU A 313 -12.66 -7.86 -13.61
C GLU A 313 -13.05 -9.25 -13.10
N SER A 314 -12.43 -10.31 -13.63
CA SER A 314 -12.71 -11.68 -13.18
C SER A 314 -12.23 -11.97 -11.75
N LEU A 315 -11.27 -11.19 -11.23
CA LEU A 315 -10.71 -11.34 -9.89
C LEU A 315 -11.34 -10.35 -8.89
N ALA A 316 -11.44 -9.08 -9.27
CA ALA A 316 -12.08 -7.99 -8.52
C ALA A 316 -13.29 -7.45 -9.31
N PRO A 317 -14.47 -8.10 -9.18
CA PRO A 317 -15.65 -7.75 -9.96
C PRO A 317 -16.19 -6.36 -9.58
N THR A 318 -16.53 -5.54 -10.57
CA THR A 318 -17.16 -4.23 -10.36
C THR A 318 -18.65 -4.41 -10.02
N SER A 319 -19.09 -3.91 -8.86
CA SER A 319 -20.44 -4.13 -8.32
C SER A 319 -21.27 -2.85 -8.12
N GLU A 320 -22.55 -3.02 -7.84
CA GLU A 320 -23.48 -1.97 -7.37
C GLU A 320 -23.46 -0.68 -8.22
N LEU A 321 -23.30 0.49 -7.57
CA LEU A 321 -23.28 1.78 -8.24
C LEU A 321 -22.18 1.85 -9.29
N ASP A 322 -20.99 1.31 -9.01
CA ASP A 322 -19.89 1.31 -9.96
C ASP A 322 -20.24 0.59 -11.26
N PHE A 323 -20.90 -0.57 -11.15
CA PHE A 323 -21.35 -1.30 -12.32
C PHE A 323 -22.33 -0.47 -13.16
N ILE A 324 -23.27 0.23 -12.51
CA ILE A 324 -24.26 1.07 -13.20
C ILE A 324 -23.60 2.27 -13.90
N MET A 325 -22.51 2.81 -13.33
CA MET A 325 -21.79 3.96 -13.87
C MET A 325 -20.90 3.60 -15.06
N LEU A 326 -20.65 2.32 -15.32
CA LEU A 326 -19.89 1.88 -16.49
C LEU A 326 -20.67 2.13 -17.80
N PRO A 327 -19.97 2.33 -18.93
CA PRO A 327 -20.58 2.29 -20.25
C PRO A 327 -21.35 0.98 -20.51
N GLU A 328 -22.50 1.05 -21.20
CA GLU A 328 -23.37 -0.10 -21.47
C GLU A 328 -22.64 -1.29 -22.13
N GLU A 329 -21.70 -1.00 -23.04
CA GLU A 329 -20.86 -2.02 -23.69
C GLU A 329 -19.99 -2.81 -22.69
N LYS A 330 -19.46 -2.14 -21.65
CA LYS A 330 -18.67 -2.79 -20.60
C LYS A 330 -19.57 -3.60 -19.69
N GLN A 331 -20.76 -3.07 -19.34
CA GLN A 331 -21.73 -3.80 -18.51
C GLN A 331 -22.08 -5.17 -19.09
N VAL A 332 -22.31 -5.27 -20.41
CA VAL A 332 -22.61 -6.55 -21.07
C VAL A 332 -21.47 -7.56 -20.91
N VAL A 333 -20.23 -7.14 -21.12
CA VAL A 333 -19.06 -8.02 -21.02
C VAL A 333 -18.78 -8.40 -19.57
N TYR A 334 -18.84 -7.44 -18.65
CA TYR A 334 -18.60 -7.65 -17.24
C TYR A 334 -19.66 -8.56 -16.63
N GLU A 335 -20.93 -8.40 -17.01
CA GLU A 335 -21.99 -9.31 -16.57
C GLU A 335 -21.72 -10.76 -17.02
N ALA A 336 -21.22 -10.97 -18.23
CA ALA A 336 -20.86 -12.30 -18.73
C ALA A 336 -19.66 -12.90 -17.96
N ILE A 337 -18.64 -12.08 -17.68
CA ILE A 337 -17.47 -12.47 -16.86
C ILE A 337 -17.93 -12.83 -15.45
N GLN A 338 -18.65 -11.95 -14.77
CA GLN A 338 -19.13 -12.15 -13.40
C GLN A 338 -19.99 -13.43 -13.31
N LYS A 339 -20.98 -13.62 -14.20
CA LYS A 339 -21.80 -14.84 -14.21
C LYS A 339 -20.99 -16.13 -14.37
N THR A 340 -19.86 -16.06 -15.07
CA THR A 340 -19.00 -17.22 -15.34
C THR A 340 -17.99 -17.47 -14.21
N HIS A 341 -17.47 -16.40 -13.60
CA HIS A 341 -16.28 -16.44 -12.74
C HIS A 341 -16.55 -16.16 -11.27
N ILE A 342 -17.75 -15.71 -10.85
CA ILE A 342 -17.99 -15.25 -9.48
C ILE A 342 -17.59 -16.26 -8.39
N HIS A 343 -17.75 -17.58 -8.63
CA HIS A 343 -17.33 -18.63 -7.69
C HIS A 343 -15.81 -18.83 -7.61
N GLY A 344 -15.09 -18.37 -8.64
CA GLY A 344 -13.63 -18.33 -8.74
C GLY A 344 -13.03 -16.96 -8.47
N SER A 345 -13.84 -15.92 -8.28
CA SER A 345 -13.38 -14.58 -7.89
C SER A 345 -13.02 -14.58 -6.39
N PRO A 346 -11.81 -14.13 -6.01
CA PRO A 346 -11.44 -14.01 -4.61
C PRO A 346 -12.34 -13.05 -3.82
N ASP A 347 -12.78 -13.49 -2.64
CA ASP A 347 -13.56 -12.68 -1.70
C ASP A 347 -12.88 -12.63 -0.32
N GLY A 348 -13.24 -11.64 0.50
CA GLY A 348 -12.57 -11.34 1.75
C GLY A 348 -11.40 -10.37 1.59
N PRO A 349 -10.58 -10.19 2.62
CA PRO A 349 -9.56 -9.15 2.63
C PRO A 349 -8.33 -9.53 1.82
N TRP A 350 -8.05 -8.84 0.71
CA TRP A 350 -6.86 -9.12 -0.11
C TRP A 350 -6.32 -7.92 -0.90
N PHE A 351 -4.99 -7.89 -1.07
CA PHE A 351 -4.32 -7.02 -2.03
C PHE A 351 -3.31 -7.85 -2.82
N PHE A 352 -3.40 -7.82 -4.15
CA PHE A 352 -2.45 -8.53 -5.02
C PHE A 352 -1.40 -7.57 -5.57
N ILE A 353 -0.15 -8.05 -5.56
CA ILE A 353 0.93 -7.49 -6.38
C ILE A 353 1.44 -8.60 -7.28
N ILE A 354 1.51 -8.34 -8.58
CA ILE A 354 1.90 -9.30 -9.61
C ILE A 354 3.06 -8.71 -10.39
N ALA A 355 4.18 -9.43 -10.45
CA ALA A 355 5.29 -9.13 -11.35
C ALA A 355 5.22 -10.09 -12.52
N GLN A 356 5.28 -9.56 -13.74
CA GLN A 356 5.11 -10.36 -14.95
C GLN A 356 6.14 -9.98 -16.01
N SER A 357 6.73 -11.00 -16.63
CA SER A 357 7.44 -10.85 -17.90
C SER A 357 6.46 -11.03 -19.05
N SER A 358 6.28 -9.99 -19.87
CA SER A 358 5.35 -10.00 -21.01
C SER A 358 6.10 -9.68 -22.29
N GLY A 359 6.74 -10.70 -22.85
CA GLY A 359 7.68 -10.52 -23.96
C GLY A 359 8.89 -9.70 -23.49
N THR A 360 9.06 -8.51 -24.05
CA THR A 360 10.15 -7.58 -23.68
C THR A 360 9.72 -6.52 -22.66
N THR A 361 8.44 -6.48 -22.31
CA THR A 361 7.88 -5.59 -21.29
C THR A 361 7.95 -6.26 -19.93
N HIS A 362 8.41 -5.50 -18.93
CA HIS A 362 8.44 -5.93 -17.53
C HIS A 362 7.33 -5.20 -16.78
N GLN A 363 6.41 -5.95 -16.19
CA GLN A 363 5.18 -5.38 -15.63
C GLN A 363 5.11 -5.59 -14.11
N LEU A 364 4.64 -4.57 -13.41
CA LEU A 364 4.11 -4.66 -12.05
C LEU A 364 2.63 -4.29 -12.06
N LEU A 365 1.77 -5.11 -11.46
CA LEU A 365 0.33 -4.90 -11.37
C LEU A 365 -0.10 -4.94 -9.91
N GLY A 366 -0.82 -3.92 -9.43
CA GLY A 366 -1.48 -3.94 -8.14
C GLY A 366 -2.99 -4.00 -8.30
N ILE A 367 -3.67 -4.89 -7.57
CA ILE A 367 -5.13 -5.06 -7.60
C ILE A 367 -5.68 -5.05 -6.18
N THR A 368 -6.62 -4.15 -5.91
CA THR A 368 -7.29 -4.00 -4.60
C THR A 368 -8.57 -4.83 -4.55
N ASP A 369 -8.86 -5.46 -3.40
CA ASP A 369 -10.15 -6.12 -3.18
C ASP A 369 -11.32 -5.13 -3.22
N THR A 370 -12.50 -5.63 -3.59
CA THR A 370 -13.72 -4.83 -3.78
C THR A 370 -14.27 -4.22 -2.50
N SER A 371 -13.89 -4.74 -1.33
CA SER A 371 -14.33 -4.25 -0.01
C SER A 371 -13.26 -3.41 0.70
N MET A 372 -12.11 -3.19 0.06
CA MET A 372 -10.95 -2.47 0.60
C MET A 372 -10.52 -2.89 2.00
N LEU A 373 -10.52 -4.19 2.29
CA LEU A 373 -10.27 -4.67 3.65
C LEU A 373 -8.79 -4.81 4.00
N ARG A 374 -7.88 -4.44 3.07
CA ARG A 374 -6.43 -4.41 3.30
C ARG A 374 -5.86 -3.04 2.95
N PRO A 375 -4.85 -2.57 3.73
CA PRO A 375 -4.15 -1.35 3.38
C PRO A 375 -3.32 -1.58 2.13
N GLN A 376 -3.39 -0.61 1.22
CA GLN A 376 -2.60 -0.53 0.00
C GLN A 376 -2.25 0.94 -0.25
N VAL A 377 -1.08 1.20 -0.79
CA VAL A 377 -0.63 2.52 -1.23
C VAL A 377 0.06 2.34 -2.57
N PHE A 378 -0.35 3.13 -3.55
CA PHE A 378 0.34 3.29 -4.82
C PHE A 378 1.15 4.58 -4.79
N ALA A 379 2.29 4.61 -5.48
CA ALA A 379 3.10 5.81 -5.61
C ALA A 379 3.92 5.81 -6.90
N TYR A 380 4.33 6.98 -7.37
CA TYR A 380 5.34 7.10 -8.43
C TYR A 380 6.24 8.31 -8.20
N GLN A 381 7.47 8.24 -8.72
CA GLN A 381 8.39 9.35 -8.87
C GLN A 381 8.92 9.36 -10.30
N ARG A 382 9.03 10.54 -10.91
CA ARG A 382 9.69 10.69 -12.21
C ARG A 382 10.50 11.98 -12.31
N GLY A 383 11.81 11.79 -12.49
CA GLY A 383 12.75 12.79 -12.93
C GLY A 383 13.44 12.34 -14.23
N GLU A 384 14.76 12.19 -14.20
CA GLU A 384 15.52 11.54 -15.28
C GLU A 384 15.17 10.05 -15.44
N VAL A 385 14.68 9.44 -14.36
CA VAL A 385 14.29 8.03 -14.28
C VAL A 385 12.91 7.95 -13.65
N GLY A 386 12.03 7.15 -14.23
CA GLY A 386 10.72 6.78 -13.67
C GLY A 386 10.79 5.55 -12.76
N ILE A 387 10.11 5.63 -11.61
CA ILE A 387 9.87 4.51 -10.72
C ILE A 387 8.44 4.56 -10.15
N ALA A 388 7.77 3.41 -10.09
CA ALA A 388 6.43 3.25 -9.50
C ALA A 388 6.39 2.13 -8.48
N PHE A 389 5.42 2.19 -7.57
CA PHE A 389 5.33 1.32 -6.40
C PHE A 389 3.90 0.86 -6.13
N CYS A 390 3.82 -0.36 -5.58
CA CYS A 390 2.69 -0.90 -4.83
C CYS A 390 3.20 -1.27 -3.44
N GLY A 391 2.57 -0.81 -2.36
CA GLY A 391 2.98 -1.16 -1.00
C GLY A 391 1.80 -1.39 -0.07
N SER A 392 1.98 -2.13 1.02
CA SER A 392 0.97 -2.21 2.08
C SER A 392 0.89 -0.93 2.90
N GLU A 393 1.99 -0.19 3.02
CA GLU A 393 2.07 1.02 3.82
C GLU A 393 3.06 2.02 3.20
N LYS A 394 2.89 3.33 3.44
CA LYS A 394 3.72 4.37 2.82
C LYS A 394 5.21 4.28 3.15
N GLN A 395 5.57 3.99 4.41
CA GLN A 395 6.98 3.98 4.84
C GLN A 395 7.83 2.93 4.11
N VAL A 396 7.20 1.86 3.62
CA VAL A 396 7.93 0.80 2.89
C VAL A 396 8.37 1.31 1.53
N ILE A 397 7.60 2.21 0.91
CA ILE A 397 7.95 2.92 -0.32
C ILE A 397 9.04 3.95 -0.02
N ASP A 398 8.84 4.75 1.02
CA ASP A 398 9.78 5.79 1.44
C ASP A 398 11.16 5.19 1.77
N ALA A 399 11.21 3.99 2.36
CA ALA A 399 12.46 3.28 2.65
C ALA A 399 13.27 2.90 1.39
N VAL A 400 12.59 2.57 0.28
CA VAL A 400 13.25 2.31 -1.00
C VAL A 400 13.79 3.60 -1.60
N LEU A 401 12.97 4.66 -1.62
CA LEU A 401 13.38 5.98 -2.13
C LEU A 401 14.52 6.59 -1.30
N ASP A 402 14.48 6.46 0.03
CA ASP A 402 15.57 6.84 0.95
C ASP A 402 16.88 6.14 0.57
N SER A 403 16.82 4.83 0.30
CA SER A 403 17.98 4.03 -0.06
C SER A 403 18.55 4.45 -1.42
N LEU A 404 17.69 4.58 -2.44
CA LEU A 404 18.09 5.02 -3.79
C LEU A 404 18.69 6.42 -3.78
N ALA A 405 18.03 7.39 -3.16
CA ALA A 405 18.48 8.79 -3.10
C ALA A 405 19.82 8.97 -2.36
N SER A 406 20.23 7.98 -1.55
CA SER A 406 21.52 8.00 -0.86
C SER A 406 22.72 7.65 -1.77
N GLU A 407 22.46 6.97 -2.90
CA GLU A 407 23.49 6.49 -3.84
C GLU A 407 23.34 7.11 -5.24
N ASP A 408 22.13 7.52 -5.65
CA ASP A 408 21.82 8.01 -6.99
C ASP A 408 21.01 9.31 -6.95
N THR A 409 21.62 10.39 -7.44
CA THR A 409 21.05 11.75 -7.41
C THR A 409 19.86 11.97 -8.33
N ARG A 410 19.54 10.99 -9.18
CA ARG A 410 18.34 11.01 -10.04
C ARG A 410 17.06 10.76 -9.24
N PHE A 411 17.18 10.20 -8.04
CA PHE A 411 16.09 9.96 -7.10
C PHE A 411 16.17 10.92 -5.91
N TRP A 412 15.00 11.20 -5.31
CA TRP A 412 14.88 11.87 -4.01
C TRP A 412 13.92 11.11 -3.09
N ARG A 413 13.86 11.48 -1.81
CA ARG A 413 13.26 10.64 -0.76
C ARG A 413 11.72 10.61 -0.75
N ARG A 414 11.09 11.42 -1.60
CA ARG A 414 9.64 11.61 -1.62
C ARG A 414 9.08 11.32 -3.02
N ALA A 415 8.06 10.48 -3.12
CA ALA A 415 7.37 10.27 -4.38
C ALA A 415 6.62 11.53 -4.82
N ASP A 416 6.35 11.65 -6.12
CA ASP A 416 5.53 12.73 -6.67
C ASP A 416 4.09 12.66 -6.19
N GLU A 417 3.56 11.44 -6.13
CA GLU A 417 2.20 11.18 -5.75
C GLU A 417 2.13 9.90 -4.91
N TYR A 418 1.23 9.90 -3.92
CA TYR A 418 0.82 8.73 -3.16
C TYR A 418 -0.71 8.71 -3.19
N TRP A 419 -1.31 7.54 -3.44
CA TRP A 419 -2.76 7.41 -3.42
C TRP A 419 -3.20 6.01 -3.00
N ASN A 420 -4.46 5.92 -2.59
CA ASN A 420 -5.19 4.69 -2.37
C ASN A 420 -6.26 4.58 -3.47
N ALA A 421 -6.63 3.37 -3.87
CA ALA A 421 -7.75 3.17 -4.78
C ALA A 421 -8.76 2.13 -4.27
N ARG A 422 -10.00 2.25 -4.76
CA ARG A 422 -11.11 1.37 -4.37
C ARG A 422 -11.30 0.26 -5.39
N GLY A 423 -11.19 -0.99 -4.94
CA GLY A 423 -11.38 -2.17 -5.78
C GLY A 423 -12.73 -2.14 -6.49
N GLY A 424 -12.72 -2.44 -7.79
CA GLY A 424 -13.94 -2.49 -8.60
C GLY A 424 -14.53 -1.12 -8.95
N SER A 425 -13.87 0.01 -8.65
CA SER A 425 -14.44 1.33 -8.92
C SER A 425 -14.63 1.61 -10.43
N TYR A 426 -15.67 2.35 -10.81
CA TYR A 426 -15.89 2.75 -12.21
C TYR A 426 -14.90 3.79 -12.73
N THR A 427 -14.11 4.43 -11.85
CA THR A 427 -13.16 5.48 -12.23
C THR A 427 -11.82 4.94 -12.70
N ASP A 428 -11.28 3.96 -11.99
CA ASP A 428 -9.95 3.38 -12.19
C ASP A 428 -9.89 1.85 -11.95
N GLY A 429 -10.99 1.25 -11.47
CA GLY A 429 -11.06 -0.18 -11.17
C GLY A 429 -10.37 -0.62 -9.88
N GLY A 430 -9.71 0.28 -9.15
CA GLY A 430 -8.89 -0.06 -7.99
C GLY A 430 -7.62 -0.85 -8.33
N ALA A 431 -7.16 -0.76 -9.58
CA ALA A 431 -6.04 -1.52 -10.09
C ALA A 431 -5.18 -0.68 -11.04
N PHE A 432 -3.86 -0.83 -10.93
CA PHE A 432 -2.89 -0.09 -11.74
C PHE A 432 -1.82 -1.01 -12.30
N VAL A 433 -1.51 -0.78 -13.58
CA VAL A 433 -0.48 -1.47 -14.35
C VAL A 433 0.70 -0.53 -14.55
N PHE A 434 1.89 -1.00 -14.20
CA PHE A 434 3.16 -0.31 -14.35
C PHE A 434 4.05 -1.09 -15.32
N ASP A 435 4.01 -0.70 -16.59
CA ASP A 435 4.73 -1.35 -17.68
C ASP A 435 6.07 -0.67 -17.93
N VAL A 436 7.17 -1.40 -17.78
CA VAL A 436 8.51 -0.98 -18.18
C VAL A 436 8.79 -1.50 -19.60
N VAL A 437 8.53 -0.66 -20.59
CA VAL A 437 8.58 -0.99 -22.03
C VAL A 437 9.93 -0.60 -22.65
N PRO A 438 10.50 -1.40 -23.57
CA PRO A 438 11.72 -1.03 -24.27
C PRO A 438 11.49 0.08 -25.30
N LYS A 439 12.42 1.03 -25.39
CA LYS A 439 12.51 2.05 -26.44
C LYS A 439 13.45 1.61 -27.57
N SER A 440 13.36 2.29 -28.70
CA SER A 440 14.19 2.01 -29.89
C SER A 440 15.69 2.27 -29.68
N ASP A 441 16.05 3.09 -28.69
CA ASP A 441 17.44 3.40 -28.32
C ASP A 441 18.04 2.41 -27.29
N GLY A 442 17.25 1.41 -26.87
CA GLY A 442 17.65 0.42 -25.87
C GLY A 442 17.39 0.82 -24.41
N SER A 443 16.97 2.07 -24.15
CA SER A 443 16.44 2.46 -22.83
C SER A 443 15.04 1.89 -22.60
N LYS A 444 14.49 2.05 -21.39
CA LYS A 444 13.11 1.67 -21.09
C LYS A 444 12.27 2.87 -20.66
N GLU A 445 10.97 2.80 -20.90
CA GLU A 445 9.98 3.75 -20.39
C GLU A 445 9.04 3.06 -19.43
N LEU A 446 8.72 3.72 -18.33
CA LEU A 446 7.64 3.30 -17.46
C LEU A 446 6.33 3.94 -17.96
N ILE A 447 5.33 3.13 -18.25
CA ILE A 447 3.99 3.55 -18.64
C ILE A 447 3.03 3.06 -17.56
N MET A 448 2.20 3.96 -17.05
CA MET A 448 1.28 3.69 -15.95
C MET A 448 -0.15 3.81 -16.46
N SER A 449 -0.97 2.80 -16.23
CA SER A 449 -2.39 2.84 -16.60
C SER A 449 -3.28 2.23 -15.53
N ASP A 450 -4.54 2.64 -15.50
CA ASP A 450 -5.57 2.03 -14.64
C ASP A 450 -6.18 0.76 -15.28
N LYS A 451 -7.14 0.13 -14.60
CA LYS A 451 -7.85 -1.08 -15.10
C LYS A 451 -8.40 -0.92 -16.52
N PHE A 452 -8.82 0.28 -16.89
CA PHE A 452 -9.46 0.58 -18.18
C PHE A 452 -8.44 0.98 -19.27
N GLY A 453 -7.14 0.96 -18.95
CA GLY A 453 -6.07 1.35 -19.86
C GLY A 453 -5.90 2.87 -20.00
N LYS A 454 -6.56 3.67 -19.16
CA LYS A 454 -6.36 5.12 -19.14
C LYS A 454 -5.03 5.42 -18.47
N ILE A 455 -4.23 6.26 -19.11
CA ILE A 455 -2.90 6.62 -18.64
C ILE A 455 -3.00 7.42 -17.32
N VAL A 456 -2.33 6.92 -16.29
CA VAL A 456 -2.03 7.66 -15.06
C VAL A 456 -0.79 8.52 -15.33
N ASN A 457 -0.79 9.77 -14.86
CA ASN A 457 0.21 10.80 -15.19
C ASN A 457 1.63 10.23 -15.35
N THR A 458 2.07 10.04 -16.59
CA THR A 458 3.37 9.44 -16.88
C THR A 458 4.49 10.45 -16.86
N HIS A 459 4.24 11.75 -16.98
CA HIS A 459 5.30 12.75 -17.06
C HIS A 459 4.82 14.00 -16.31
N PRO A 460 4.89 13.98 -14.97
CA PRO A 460 4.38 15.08 -14.17
C PRO A 460 5.18 16.36 -14.50
N SER A 461 4.60 17.54 -14.28
CA SER A 461 5.23 18.83 -14.68
C SER A 461 6.16 19.41 -13.60
N GLY A 462 7.20 20.14 -14.00
CA GLY A 462 8.13 20.83 -13.09
C GLY A 462 9.59 20.32 -13.13
N ASP A 463 10.51 21.22 -12.82
CA ASP A 463 11.96 21.08 -12.77
C ASP A 463 12.38 20.25 -11.56
N PHE A 464 13.08 19.14 -11.82
CA PHE A 464 13.61 18.22 -10.82
C PHE A 464 15.16 18.24 -10.76
N GLU A 465 15.81 19.10 -11.54
CA GLU A 465 17.28 19.20 -11.54
C GLU A 465 17.80 19.85 -10.24
N LEU A 466 18.54 19.06 -9.48
CA LEU A 466 19.21 19.50 -8.26
C LEU A 466 20.45 20.34 -8.59
N THR A 467 20.31 21.67 -8.48
CA THR A 467 21.41 22.63 -8.67
C THR A 467 22.00 23.11 -7.33
N SER A 468 23.19 23.71 -7.39
CA SER A 468 23.77 24.36 -6.20
C SER A 468 22.94 25.58 -5.80
N ALA A 469 22.86 25.87 -4.50
CA ALA A 469 22.15 27.05 -4.01
C ALA A 469 22.81 28.34 -4.55
N ALA A 470 22.00 29.33 -4.87
CA ALA A 470 22.47 30.67 -5.21
C ALA A 470 23.07 31.37 -3.98
N GLU A 471 23.85 32.44 -4.19
CA GLU A 471 24.41 33.21 -3.07
C GLU A 471 23.34 33.91 -2.22
N ARG A 472 22.20 34.26 -2.82
CA ARG A 472 21.06 34.90 -2.17
C ARG A 472 19.76 34.46 -2.82
N SER A 473 18.70 34.39 -2.02
CA SER A 473 17.34 34.09 -2.52
C SER A 473 16.64 35.31 -3.13
N GLY A 474 16.90 36.50 -2.59
CA GLY A 474 16.12 37.71 -2.89
C GLY A 474 14.76 37.79 -2.20
N VAL A 475 14.43 36.83 -1.31
CA VAL A 475 13.19 36.79 -0.53
C VAL A 475 13.41 37.48 0.83
N ASP A 476 12.44 38.28 1.26
CA ASP A 476 12.45 38.85 2.61
C ASP A 476 12.03 37.78 3.63
N ILE A 477 12.97 37.36 4.46
CA ILE A 477 12.76 36.39 5.54
C ILE A 477 12.64 37.05 6.93
N SER A 478 12.30 38.34 6.98
CA SER A 478 12.09 39.07 8.23
C SER A 478 10.66 38.91 8.76
N GLY A 479 10.52 38.89 10.09
CA GLY A 479 9.24 38.82 10.78
C GLY A 479 8.89 37.44 11.36
N GLU A 480 7.62 37.29 11.74
CA GLU A 480 7.09 36.04 12.32
C GLU A 480 6.91 34.95 11.26
N GLY A 481 6.77 33.69 11.70
CA GLY A 481 6.77 32.55 10.80
C GLY A 481 5.71 32.60 9.69
N GLN A 482 4.50 33.08 10.01
CA GLN A 482 3.42 33.25 9.03
C GLN A 482 3.72 34.32 7.98
N VAL A 483 4.40 35.42 8.38
CA VAL A 483 4.79 36.50 7.46
C VAL A 483 5.83 35.97 6.47
N VAL A 484 6.84 35.28 7.00
CA VAL A 484 7.90 34.68 6.18
C VAL A 484 7.34 33.61 5.25
N PHE A 485 6.45 32.74 5.73
CA PHE A 485 5.75 31.77 4.88
C PHE A 485 5.03 32.47 3.72
N ASN A 486 4.27 33.53 3.98
CA ASN A 486 3.56 34.28 2.95
C ASN A 486 4.55 34.89 1.91
N SER A 487 5.66 35.49 2.37
CA SER A 487 6.69 36.03 1.49
C SER A 487 7.37 34.96 0.63
N VAL A 488 7.60 33.77 1.18
CA VAL A 488 8.18 32.64 0.45
C VAL A 488 7.22 32.15 -0.62
N ILE A 489 5.94 31.88 -0.30
CA ILE A 489 4.99 31.36 -1.30
C ILE A 489 4.62 32.39 -2.38
N GLU A 490 4.73 33.69 -2.10
CA GLU A 490 4.57 34.75 -3.10
C GLU A 490 5.75 34.78 -4.09
N ALA A 491 6.97 34.54 -3.60
CA ALA A 491 8.18 34.56 -4.42
C ALA A 491 8.42 33.24 -5.17
N LEU A 492 8.11 32.09 -4.55
CA LEU A 492 8.49 30.76 -5.02
C LEU A 492 8.10 30.47 -6.49
N PRO A 493 6.92 30.89 -7.00
CA PRO A 493 6.56 30.68 -8.40
C PRO A 493 7.50 31.35 -9.42
N HIS A 494 8.34 32.27 -8.96
CA HIS A 494 9.26 33.06 -9.77
C HIS A 494 10.74 32.72 -9.52
N LEU A 495 11.03 31.77 -8.63
CA LEU A 495 12.39 31.36 -8.29
C LEU A 495 12.82 30.14 -9.11
N GLY A 496 14.10 30.10 -9.48
CA GLY A 496 14.74 28.86 -9.92
C GLY A 496 15.12 27.96 -8.74
N CYS A 497 15.55 26.74 -9.06
CA CYS A 497 15.97 25.76 -8.05
C CYS A 497 17.11 26.28 -7.16
N ALA A 498 18.07 27.03 -7.72
CA ALA A 498 19.19 27.59 -6.99
C ALA A 498 18.74 28.65 -5.97
N GLU A 499 17.85 29.57 -6.35
CA GLU A 499 17.32 30.61 -5.48
C GLU A 499 16.37 30.03 -4.41
N ALA A 500 15.54 29.05 -4.77
CA ALA A 500 14.65 28.38 -3.82
C ALA A 500 15.44 27.62 -2.74
N ARG A 501 16.55 26.98 -3.11
CA ARG A 501 17.48 26.38 -2.13
C ARG A 501 18.15 27.44 -1.25
N ALA A 502 18.49 28.60 -1.81
CA ALA A 502 19.03 29.71 -1.04
C ALA A 502 18.01 30.22 0.00
N VAL A 503 16.70 30.22 -0.28
CA VAL A 503 15.65 30.53 0.73
C VAL A 503 15.78 29.60 1.93
N LEU A 504 15.90 28.29 1.67
CA LEU A 504 16.00 27.28 2.72
C LEU A 504 17.30 27.38 3.53
N ASP A 505 18.41 27.75 2.89
CA ASP A 505 19.68 28.02 3.55
C ASP A 505 19.60 29.28 4.43
N GLU A 506 19.00 30.35 3.93
CA GLU A 506 18.81 31.61 4.67
C GLU A 506 17.87 31.44 5.87
N ILE A 507 16.79 30.65 5.74
CA ILE A 507 15.92 30.29 6.86
C ILE A 507 16.72 29.55 7.93
N GLU A 508 17.48 28.53 7.56
CA GLU A 508 18.31 27.80 8.52
C GLU A 508 19.33 28.70 9.22
N ASP A 509 20.00 29.57 8.47
CA ASP A 509 20.98 30.49 9.05
C ASP A 509 20.32 31.49 10.02
N ASN A 510 19.12 31.96 9.71
CA ASN A 510 18.38 32.88 10.56
C ASN A 510 17.92 32.24 11.89
N VAL A 511 17.84 30.90 11.99
CA VAL A 511 17.57 30.20 13.26
C VAL A 511 18.56 30.58 14.36
N LYS A 512 19.81 30.92 14.01
CA LYS A 512 20.83 31.37 14.97
C LYS A 512 20.42 32.65 15.71
N THR A 513 19.62 33.50 15.06
CA THR A 513 19.16 34.79 15.58
C THR A 513 17.71 34.75 16.04
N ALA A 514 16.81 34.21 15.23
CA ALA A 514 15.36 34.15 15.48
C ALA A 514 14.94 32.98 16.38
N GLY A 515 15.83 32.01 16.58
CA GLY A 515 15.60 30.84 17.42
C GLY A 515 14.94 29.66 16.70
N ARG A 516 15.02 28.49 17.34
CA ARG A 516 14.56 27.21 16.77
C ARG A 516 13.05 27.13 16.58
N THR A 517 12.26 27.75 17.47
CA THR A 517 10.80 27.79 17.36
C THR A 517 10.38 28.49 16.06
N TRP A 518 10.98 29.63 15.75
CA TRP A 518 10.72 30.34 14.49
C TRP A 518 11.05 29.48 13.26
N GLY A 519 12.21 28.81 13.25
CA GLY A 519 12.60 27.94 12.13
C GLY A 519 11.67 26.75 11.95
N ARG A 520 11.23 26.13 13.06
CA ARG A 520 10.19 25.09 13.04
C ARG A 520 8.90 25.63 12.43
N ASP A 521 8.39 26.75 12.94
CA ASP A 521 7.08 27.25 12.54
C ASP A 521 7.03 27.61 11.04
N VAL A 522 8.08 28.25 10.50
CA VAL A 522 8.20 28.54 9.05
C VAL A 522 8.22 27.25 8.23
N LEU A 523 9.10 26.32 8.57
CA LEU A 523 9.31 25.11 7.75
C LEU A 523 8.16 24.12 7.89
N THR A 524 7.48 24.06 9.03
CA THR A 524 6.25 23.26 9.20
C THR A 524 5.12 23.85 8.35
N LEU A 525 4.96 25.18 8.28
CA LEU A 525 4.00 25.79 7.36
C LEU A 525 4.33 25.47 5.89
N LEU A 526 5.60 25.54 5.49
CA LEU A 526 6.04 25.14 4.15
C LEU A 526 5.83 23.65 3.87
N LEU A 527 5.89 22.79 4.89
CA LEU A 527 5.68 21.35 4.73
C LEU A 527 4.19 20.98 4.61
N ASP A 528 3.34 21.60 5.44
CA ASP A 528 1.95 21.16 5.65
C ASP A 528 0.92 21.89 4.76
N ARG A 529 1.22 23.11 4.30
CA ARG A 529 0.32 23.90 3.46
C ARG A 529 0.45 23.48 2.00
N LYS A 530 -0.61 23.69 1.23
CA LYS A 530 -0.60 23.52 -0.23
C LYS A 530 -0.54 24.89 -0.90
N TYR A 531 0.36 25.03 -1.87
CA TYR A 531 0.66 26.30 -2.55
C TYR A 531 1.41 26.03 -3.86
N ASP A 532 1.46 27.03 -4.73
CA ASP A 532 2.12 26.95 -6.05
C ASP A 532 3.65 26.93 -5.88
N THR A 533 4.30 25.87 -6.37
CA THR A 533 5.77 25.74 -6.40
C THR A 533 6.40 26.28 -7.69
N GLY A 534 5.60 26.87 -8.58
CA GLY A 534 6.06 27.43 -9.85
C GLY A 534 6.56 26.36 -10.80
N SER A 535 7.78 26.57 -11.32
CA SER A 535 8.42 25.56 -12.14
C SER A 535 9.03 24.44 -11.30
N LEU A 536 9.17 24.55 -9.97
CA LEU A 536 9.83 23.53 -9.17
C LEU A 536 8.94 22.29 -9.01
N ARG A 537 9.58 21.12 -9.10
CA ARG A 537 8.97 19.84 -8.71
C ARG A 537 8.57 19.87 -7.24
N SER A 538 7.28 19.81 -6.94
CA SER A 538 6.77 19.97 -5.57
C SER A 538 7.29 18.88 -4.62
N SER A 539 7.39 17.63 -5.06
CA SER A 539 7.90 16.52 -4.23
C SER A 539 9.36 16.72 -3.81
N LEU A 540 10.20 17.18 -4.73
CA LEU A 540 11.60 17.54 -4.47
C LEU A 540 11.67 18.76 -3.53
N TRP A 541 10.86 19.78 -3.77
CA TRP A 541 10.79 20.95 -2.89
C TRP A 541 10.43 20.56 -1.45
N PHE A 542 9.38 19.74 -1.25
CA PHE A 542 8.98 19.29 0.08
C PHE A 542 10.01 18.37 0.74
N ASP A 543 10.72 17.54 -0.04
CA ASP A 543 11.86 16.75 0.47
C ASP A 543 12.96 17.65 1.03
N LEU A 544 13.29 18.75 0.32
CA LEU A 544 14.27 19.73 0.79
C LEU A 544 13.80 20.47 2.04
N VAL A 545 12.53 20.91 2.09
CA VAL A 545 11.93 21.55 3.27
C VAL A 545 12.00 20.63 4.49
N GLU A 546 11.57 19.38 4.34
CA GLU A 546 11.58 18.39 5.43
C GLU A 546 13.01 18.13 5.91
N SER A 547 13.99 18.03 4.99
CA SER A 547 15.41 17.88 5.32
C SER A 547 15.92 18.99 6.25
N LYS A 548 15.57 20.25 5.94
CA LYS A 548 15.96 21.41 6.77
C LYS A 548 15.28 21.39 8.12
N LEU A 549 13.98 21.12 8.15
CA LEU A 549 13.19 21.07 9.37
C LEU A 549 13.76 20.05 10.35
N VAL A 550 13.99 18.83 9.84
CA VAL A 550 14.64 17.74 10.55
C VAL A 550 15.98 18.18 11.13
N ARG A 551 16.85 18.78 10.31
CA ARG A 551 18.22 19.10 10.73
C ARG A 551 18.22 20.14 11.84
N ILE A 552 17.37 21.17 11.72
CA ILE A 552 17.19 22.22 12.72
C ILE A 552 16.69 21.63 14.04
N LEU A 553 15.69 20.74 14.00
CA LEU A 553 15.13 20.11 15.20
C LEU A 553 16.10 19.10 15.84
N ALA A 554 16.72 18.23 15.04
CA ALA A 554 17.68 17.22 15.50
C ALA A 554 18.93 17.84 16.16
N SER A 555 19.30 19.07 15.77
CA SER A 555 20.40 19.82 16.40
C SER A 555 20.20 20.06 17.90
N SER A 556 18.97 19.94 18.44
CA SER A 556 18.69 20.07 19.88
C SER A 556 19.36 19.01 20.76
N SER A 557 19.80 17.89 20.19
CA SER A 557 20.56 16.84 20.89
C SER A 557 21.99 17.30 21.25
N SER A 558 22.62 18.05 20.35
CA SER A 558 23.98 18.59 20.48
C SER A 558 24.00 20.03 21.01
N HIS A 559 22.99 20.82 20.64
CA HIS A 559 22.83 22.24 20.95
C HIS A 559 21.42 22.52 21.51
N PRO A 560 21.12 22.02 22.74
CA PRO A 560 19.84 22.30 23.38
C PRO A 560 19.67 23.80 23.63
N CYS A 561 18.42 24.26 23.65
CA CYS A 561 18.08 25.64 24.03
C CYS A 561 16.93 25.65 25.03
N GLU A 562 16.51 26.84 25.46
CA GLU A 562 15.41 27.02 26.41
C GLU A 562 14.14 26.25 26.02
N ASN A 563 13.79 26.25 24.74
CA ASN A 563 12.56 25.63 24.23
C ASN A 563 12.72 24.17 23.79
N TYR A 564 13.94 23.70 23.48
CA TYR A 564 14.15 22.38 22.90
C TYR A 564 15.34 21.64 23.50
N VAL A 565 15.09 20.40 23.90
CA VAL A 565 16.11 19.44 24.32
C VAL A 565 15.97 18.19 23.45
N GLY A 566 17.06 17.75 22.84
CA GLY A 566 17.06 16.52 22.04
C GLY A 566 17.51 15.30 22.82
N GLN A 567 17.01 14.14 22.44
CA GLN A 567 17.53 12.87 22.92
C GLN A 567 18.97 12.66 22.42
N LYS A 568 19.88 12.24 23.32
CA LYS A 568 21.30 12.02 22.98
C LYS A 568 21.61 10.58 22.63
N THR A 569 20.98 9.65 23.34
CA THR A 569 21.11 8.20 23.18
C THR A 569 19.79 7.55 23.60
N ILE A 570 19.57 6.30 23.20
CA ILE A 570 18.43 5.51 23.70
C ILE A 570 18.44 5.52 25.25
N GLY A 571 17.26 5.73 25.84
CA GLY A 571 17.07 5.80 27.30
C GLY A 571 17.56 7.09 27.96
N HIS A 572 18.05 8.08 27.22
CA HIS A 572 18.33 9.42 27.75
C HIS A 572 17.01 10.15 28.05
N ARG A 573 16.67 10.23 29.34
CA ARG A 573 15.42 10.81 29.85
C ARG A 573 15.71 11.97 30.83
N PRO A 574 16.18 13.13 30.35
CA PRO A 574 16.37 14.31 31.21
C PRO A 574 15.00 14.81 31.69
N LYS A 575 14.96 15.51 32.82
CA LYS A 575 13.72 16.18 33.25
C LYS A 575 13.55 17.51 32.51
N PRO A 576 12.32 17.93 32.16
CA PRO A 576 12.09 19.25 31.59
C PRO A 576 12.42 20.34 32.60
N THR A 577 12.93 21.47 32.13
CA THR A 577 13.19 22.64 32.98
C THR A 577 11.97 23.55 33.10
N GLN A 578 11.03 23.45 32.16
CA GLN A 578 9.76 24.19 32.13
C GLN A 578 8.71 23.40 31.35
N SER A 579 7.43 23.63 31.63
CA SER A 579 6.33 22.86 31.03
C SER A 579 6.14 23.10 29.52
N SER A 580 6.57 24.25 29.01
CA SER A 580 6.51 24.60 27.57
C SER A 580 7.66 24.02 26.75
N GLN A 581 8.66 23.39 27.39
CA GLN A 581 9.82 22.84 26.70
C GLN A 581 9.43 21.59 25.90
N SER A 582 9.96 21.47 24.69
CA SER A 582 9.79 20.32 23.80
C SER A 582 10.97 19.36 23.87
N PHE A 583 10.66 18.07 23.89
CA PHE A 583 11.63 17.00 23.77
C PHE A 583 11.66 16.47 22.34
N VAL A 584 12.80 16.58 21.67
CA VAL A 584 12.99 16.13 20.28
C VAL A 584 13.59 14.73 20.28
N ILE A 585 12.98 13.80 19.56
CA ILE A 585 13.39 12.39 19.57
C ILE A 585 13.48 11.86 18.14
N ASP A 586 14.56 11.16 17.83
CA ASP A 586 14.71 10.40 16.58
C ASP A 586 14.13 9.00 16.80
N ALA A 587 13.08 8.66 16.04
CA ALA A 587 12.37 7.41 16.21
C ALA A 587 13.13 6.21 15.66
N ARG A 588 14.07 6.38 14.71
CA ARG A 588 14.74 5.27 13.99
C ARG A 588 15.46 4.27 14.90
N GLU A 589 15.93 4.75 16.04
CA GLU A 589 16.68 3.96 17.01
C GLU A 589 15.77 3.01 17.82
N TYR A 590 14.45 3.10 17.67
CA TYR A 590 13.47 2.32 18.42
C TYR A 590 12.79 1.26 17.57
N PRO A 591 12.43 0.12 18.17
CA PRO A 591 11.50 -0.83 17.56
C PRO A 591 10.13 -0.19 17.27
N ILE A 592 9.55 -0.59 16.13
CA ILE A 592 8.21 -0.17 15.68
C ILE A 592 7.11 -0.52 16.70
N GLU A 593 7.23 -1.67 17.38
CA GLU A 593 6.27 -2.17 18.39
C GLU A 593 6.97 -3.06 19.44
N GLY A 594 6.22 -3.49 20.47
CA GLY A 594 6.73 -4.34 21.56
C GLY A 594 7.10 -3.59 22.85
N VAL A 595 7.70 -4.29 23.81
CA VAL A 595 7.96 -3.77 25.17
C VAL A 595 9.02 -2.67 25.24
N ASN A 596 9.94 -2.66 24.27
CA ASN A 596 10.99 -1.66 24.11
C ASN A 596 10.64 -0.63 23.01
N SER A 597 9.38 -0.61 22.57
CA SER A 597 8.93 0.25 21.47
C SER A 597 9.05 1.73 21.77
N PHE A 598 9.05 2.50 20.69
CA PHE A 598 9.05 3.95 20.75
C PHE A 598 7.88 4.52 21.57
N ALA A 599 6.67 3.95 21.43
CA ALA A 599 5.50 4.37 22.19
C ALA A 599 5.72 4.27 23.72
N ARG A 600 6.41 3.23 24.20
CA ARG A 600 6.72 3.06 25.62
C ARG A 600 7.77 4.05 26.13
N GLU A 601 8.67 4.49 25.27
CA GLU A 601 9.61 5.56 25.61
C GLU A 601 8.89 6.89 25.82
N LEU A 602 7.92 7.23 24.96
CA LEU A 602 7.10 8.44 25.12
C LEU A 602 6.34 8.46 26.45
N VAL A 603 5.73 7.33 26.83
CA VAL A 603 5.08 7.19 28.14
C VAL A 603 6.07 7.40 29.29
N SER A 604 7.27 6.82 29.19
CA SER A 604 8.32 6.97 30.22
C SER A 604 8.79 8.41 30.37
N LEU A 605 8.84 9.17 29.27
CA LEU A 605 9.18 10.59 29.28
C LEU A 605 8.04 11.45 29.86
N TYR A 606 6.80 11.12 29.56
CA TYR A 606 5.63 11.75 30.14
C TYR A 606 5.57 11.58 31.67
N GLU A 607 5.83 10.37 32.17
CA GLU A 607 5.84 10.07 33.61
C GLU A 607 6.86 10.90 34.40
N ILE A 608 7.93 11.39 33.75
CA ILE A 608 8.93 12.28 34.38
C ILE A 608 8.67 13.77 34.15
N GLY A 609 7.56 14.12 33.50
CA GLY A 609 7.01 15.47 33.40
C GLY A 609 7.05 16.12 32.00
N TRP A 610 7.47 15.42 30.95
CA TRP A 610 7.45 15.99 29.59
C TRP A 610 6.03 16.10 29.05
N MET A 611 5.70 17.28 28.52
CA MET A 611 4.37 17.59 27.97
C MET A 611 4.38 17.86 26.46
N ASN A 612 5.52 18.21 25.86
CA ASN A 612 5.61 18.51 24.43
C ASN A 612 6.65 17.60 23.77
N PHE A 613 6.23 16.86 22.74
CA PHE A 613 7.05 15.88 22.04
C PHE A 613 7.16 16.24 20.56
N VAL A 614 8.38 16.23 20.04
CA VAL A 614 8.67 16.40 18.61
C VAL A 614 9.37 15.15 18.11
N ILE A 615 8.65 14.38 17.32
CA ILE A 615 9.08 13.06 16.85
C ILE A 615 9.60 13.21 15.42
N LEU A 616 10.86 12.83 15.20
CA LEU A 616 11.50 12.85 13.90
C LEU A 616 11.67 11.43 13.36
N HIS A 617 11.62 11.29 12.03
CA HIS A 617 12.02 10.05 11.33
C HIS A 617 11.14 8.86 11.68
N CYS A 618 9.84 9.11 11.83
CA CYS A 618 8.90 8.03 12.00
C CYS A 618 8.90 7.14 10.74
N ARG A 619 9.05 5.82 10.93
CA ARG A 619 9.15 4.80 9.89
C ARG A 619 8.20 3.64 10.18
N GLY A 620 6.91 3.97 10.30
CA GLY A 620 5.85 3.00 10.62
C GLY A 620 5.71 2.67 12.10
N HIS A 621 6.31 3.45 13.03
CA HIS A 621 6.16 3.22 14.47
C HIS A 621 4.69 3.29 14.88
N ARG A 622 4.25 2.30 15.64
CA ARG A 622 2.85 2.12 16.04
C ARG A 622 2.58 2.66 17.43
N PHE A 623 1.30 2.89 17.73
CA PHE A 623 0.83 3.23 19.07
C PHE A 623 1.42 4.54 19.66
N ILE A 624 1.92 5.45 18.81
CA ILE A 624 2.38 6.77 19.27
C ILE A 624 1.19 7.50 19.94
N GLY A 625 1.40 8.04 21.14
CA GLY A 625 0.35 8.69 21.92
C GLY A 625 -0.54 7.72 22.72
N ASN A 626 -0.22 6.43 22.77
CA ASN A 626 -1.02 5.45 23.50
C ASN A 626 -0.43 5.15 24.89
N GLY A 627 -1.29 4.84 25.85
CA GLY A 627 -0.88 4.36 27.18
C GLY A 627 -0.39 5.45 28.14
N PHE A 628 -0.64 6.73 27.86
CA PHE A 628 -0.35 7.85 28.75
C PHE A 628 -1.29 7.91 29.97
N GLY A 629 -2.43 7.20 29.93
CA GLY A 629 -3.45 7.21 30.97
C GLY A 629 -4.59 8.18 30.65
N ALA A 630 -5.38 8.51 31.67
CA ALA A 630 -6.53 9.40 31.55
C ALA A 630 -6.15 10.87 31.80
N ASN A 631 -6.95 11.79 31.27
CA ASN A 631 -6.82 13.25 31.44
C ASN A 631 -5.44 13.78 31.02
N THR A 632 -5.08 13.56 29.76
CA THR A 632 -3.80 13.98 29.17
C THR A 632 -3.85 15.38 28.56
N ASP A 633 -4.74 16.23 29.08
CA ASP A 633 -4.88 17.63 28.67
C ASP A 633 -3.55 18.38 28.80
N GLY A 634 -3.21 19.15 27.77
CA GLY A 634 -1.96 19.92 27.70
C GLY A 634 -0.74 19.14 27.21
N VAL A 635 -0.87 17.83 26.94
CA VAL A 635 0.16 17.08 26.21
C VAL A 635 0.03 17.37 24.71
N ARG A 636 1.15 17.71 24.05
CA ARG A 636 1.24 17.90 22.60
C ARG A 636 2.27 16.96 21.99
N ILE A 637 1.90 16.35 20.87
CA ILE A 637 2.79 15.50 20.07
C ILE A 637 2.77 15.97 18.62
N ASP A 638 3.92 16.37 18.08
CA ASP A 638 4.15 16.65 16.66
C ASP A 638 4.97 15.51 16.05
N VAL A 639 4.47 14.88 14.98
CA VAL A 639 5.09 13.70 14.36
C VAL A 639 5.47 13.95 12.90
N PHE A 640 6.76 13.79 12.59
CA PHE A 640 7.33 13.93 11.26
C PHE A 640 7.79 12.57 10.71
N GLY A 641 7.46 12.30 9.45
CA GLY A 641 7.65 11.01 8.78
C GLY A 641 6.37 10.17 8.71
N ALA A 642 6.50 8.92 8.27
CA ALA A 642 5.37 8.01 8.10
C ALA A 642 5.05 7.29 9.41
N VAL A 643 3.86 7.51 9.96
CA VAL A 643 3.39 6.88 11.21
C VAL A 643 2.67 5.58 10.93
N GLY A 644 2.87 4.59 11.80
CA GLY A 644 2.20 3.31 11.75
C GLY A 644 0.75 3.35 12.25
N ASP A 645 0.14 2.17 12.34
CA ASP A 645 -1.18 1.99 12.91
C ASP A 645 -1.33 2.53 14.36
N TYR A 646 -2.58 2.86 14.71
CA TYR A 646 -3.00 3.21 16.08
C TYR A 646 -2.41 4.50 16.67
N LEU A 647 -2.00 5.47 15.85
CA LEU A 647 -1.63 6.81 16.32
C LEU A 647 -2.78 7.43 17.14
N GLY A 648 -2.48 7.85 18.36
CA GLY A 648 -3.44 8.53 19.25
C GLY A 648 -4.61 7.65 19.68
N SER A 649 -4.46 6.31 19.65
CA SER A 649 -5.54 5.44 20.10
C SER A 649 -5.69 5.48 21.63
N GLY A 650 -6.93 5.63 22.07
CA GLY A 650 -7.25 5.83 23.49
C GLY A 650 -6.88 7.22 24.01
N ASN A 651 -6.66 8.20 23.13
CA ASN A 651 -6.37 9.57 23.51
C ASN A 651 -7.52 10.17 24.35
N ASP A 652 -7.16 10.80 25.46
CA ASP A 652 -8.05 11.41 26.46
C ASP A 652 -7.57 12.82 26.84
N GLY A 653 -7.32 13.65 25.82
CA GLY A 653 -7.10 15.10 25.99
C GLY A 653 -5.88 15.68 25.26
N MET A 654 -5.05 14.84 24.61
CA MET A 654 -3.84 15.31 23.91
C MET A 654 -4.19 16.04 22.62
N ILE A 655 -3.26 16.91 22.20
CA ILE A 655 -3.21 17.49 20.87
C ILE A 655 -2.12 16.76 20.07
N ILE A 656 -2.51 16.07 19.00
CA ILE A 656 -1.58 15.28 18.17
C ILE A 656 -1.64 15.80 16.75
N HIS A 657 -0.50 16.28 16.23
CA HIS A 657 -0.32 16.65 14.83
C HIS A 657 0.55 15.62 14.12
N MET A 658 0.03 15.11 13.01
CA MET A 658 0.75 14.26 12.08
C MET A 658 1.07 15.03 10.80
N HIS A 659 2.35 15.33 10.58
CA HIS A 659 2.85 16.10 9.45
C HIS A 659 3.10 15.19 8.23
N GLY A 660 2.03 14.57 7.71
CA GLY A 660 2.10 13.61 6.61
C GLY A 660 0.90 12.66 6.56
N ASN A 661 1.05 11.53 5.88
CA ASN A 661 0.00 10.52 5.71
C ASN A 661 0.03 9.47 6.81
N GLY A 662 -1.11 9.24 7.45
CA GLY A 662 -1.34 8.23 8.46
C GLY A 662 -1.81 6.88 7.91
N GLN A 663 -1.55 5.82 8.68
CA GLN A 663 -2.03 4.47 8.38
C GLN A 663 -3.37 4.17 9.06
N ASP A 664 -3.62 2.92 9.46
CA ASP A 664 -4.92 2.44 9.90
C ASP A 664 -5.17 2.74 11.39
N GLN A 665 -6.45 2.79 11.76
CA GLN A 665 -6.93 2.88 13.15
C GLN A 665 -6.40 4.08 13.95
N ILE A 666 -5.99 5.15 13.26
CA ILE A 666 -5.64 6.41 13.90
C ILE A 666 -6.85 6.94 14.68
N GLY A 667 -6.64 7.42 15.90
CA GLY A 667 -7.71 7.91 16.77
C GLY A 667 -8.72 6.82 17.17
N GLN A 668 -8.36 5.54 17.12
CA GLN A 668 -9.24 4.49 17.63
C GLN A 668 -9.57 4.77 19.11
N ILE A 669 -10.85 4.66 19.46
CA ILE A 669 -11.42 4.94 20.79
C ILE A 669 -11.03 6.31 21.34
N HIS A 670 -10.81 7.30 20.46
CA HIS A 670 -10.53 8.70 20.83
C HIS A 670 -11.65 9.26 21.71
N LYS A 671 -11.31 9.69 22.92
CA LYS A 671 -12.27 10.15 23.92
C LYS A 671 -12.40 11.67 23.97
N SER A 672 -11.28 12.37 23.91
CA SER A 672 -11.20 13.83 23.99
C SER A 672 -9.85 14.32 23.48
N GLY A 673 -9.72 15.63 23.26
CA GLY A 673 -8.52 16.23 22.63
C GLY A 673 -8.68 16.38 21.11
N GLU A 674 -7.57 16.70 20.46
CA GLU A 674 -7.51 17.06 19.04
C GLU A 674 -6.49 16.19 18.30
N LEU A 675 -6.89 15.64 17.15
CA LEU A 675 -6.00 14.88 16.26
C LEU A 675 -6.07 15.46 14.85
N VAL A 676 -4.93 15.94 14.35
CA VAL A 676 -4.80 16.64 13.06
C VAL A 676 -3.83 15.87 12.16
N VAL A 677 -4.28 15.49 10.96
CA VAL A 677 -3.45 14.83 9.95
C VAL A 677 -3.32 15.72 8.72
N HIS A 678 -2.09 16.12 8.39
CA HIS A 678 -1.75 17.01 7.27
C HIS A 678 -1.58 16.28 5.92
N GLY A 679 -2.03 15.03 5.84
CA GLY A 679 -2.04 14.18 4.65
C GLY A 679 -3.31 13.34 4.56
N ASP A 680 -3.20 12.12 4.05
CA ASP A 680 -4.28 11.12 4.00
C ASP A 680 -4.25 10.18 5.22
N VAL A 681 -5.33 9.44 5.47
CA VAL A 681 -5.40 8.40 6.51
C VAL A 681 -5.92 7.06 5.96
N GLY A 682 -5.44 5.97 6.54
CA GLY A 682 -5.84 4.61 6.22
C GLY A 682 -7.22 4.21 6.74
N GLN A 683 -7.42 2.90 6.89
CA GLN A 683 -8.69 2.28 7.28
C GLN A 683 -9.08 2.64 8.72
N CYS A 684 -10.39 2.69 9.00
CA CYS A 684 -10.92 2.78 10.35
C CYS A 684 -10.46 4.02 11.14
N TYR A 685 -10.25 5.16 10.46
CA TYR A 685 -9.93 6.43 11.14
C TYR A 685 -11.03 6.82 12.13
N GLY A 686 -10.67 7.00 13.40
CA GLY A 686 -11.61 7.31 14.47
C GLY A 686 -12.49 6.13 14.89
N TYR A 687 -12.10 4.87 14.63
CA TYR A 687 -12.85 3.68 15.05
C TYR A 687 -13.32 3.78 16.50
N GLY A 688 -14.61 3.65 16.76
CA GLY A 688 -15.15 3.57 18.11
C GLY A 688 -14.96 4.85 18.95
N SER A 689 -14.69 6.00 18.32
CA SER A 689 -14.50 7.29 19.00
C SER A 689 -15.67 7.62 19.92
N LYS A 690 -15.38 8.27 21.04
CA LYS A 690 -16.34 8.66 22.08
C LYS A 690 -16.58 10.18 22.13
N GLY A 691 -15.61 10.97 21.66
CA GLY A 691 -15.62 12.42 21.73
C GLY A 691 -14.39 13.02 21.05
N GLY A 692 -14.12 14.29 21.33
CA GLY A 692 -12.98 15.01 20.75
C GLY A 692 -13.18 15.43 19.30
N GLU A 693 -12.12 16.00 18.74
CA GLU A 693 -12.12 16.58 17.39
C GLU A 693 -11.01 15.96 16.56
N LEU A 694 -11.35 15.53 15.33
CA LEU A 694 -10.45 14.89 14.39
C LEU A 694 -10.49 15.64 13.05
N PHE A 695 -9.32 15.83 12.45
CA PHE A 695 -9.15 16.61 11.21
C PHE A 695 -8.20 15.89 10.27
N VAL A 696 -8.55 15.81 8.98
CA VAL A 696 -7.66 15.30 7.92
C VAL A 696 -7.68 16.22 6.70
N LEU A 697 -6.49 16.57 6.20
CA LEU A 697 -6.32 17.42 5.02
C LEU A 697 -6.73 16.71 3.73
N GLY A 698 -6.38 15.43 3.61
CA GLY A 698 -6.65 14.62 2.45
C GLY A 698 -7.88 13.74 2.62
N ASN A 699 -7.76 12.52 2.10
CA ASN A 699 -8.78 11.49 2.12
C ASN A 699 -8.66 10.60 3.36
N ALA A 700 -9.77 9.97 3.72
CA ALA A 700 -9.79 8.77 4.54
C ALA A 700 -10.07 7.55 3.66
N ALA A 701 -9.46 6.40 3.97
CA ALA A 701 -9.76 5.16 3.26
C ALA A 701 -11.16 4.60 3.64
N GLY A 702 -11.27 3.30 3.95
CA GLY A 702 -12.53 2.69 4.33
C GLY A 702 -12.88 2.83 5.81
N ARG A 703 -14.19 2.81 6.11
CA ARG A 703 -14.78 2.75 7.46
C ARG A 703 -14.38 3.86 8.45
N PRO A 704 -14.16 5.13 8.05
CA PRO A 704 -13.96 6.20 9.03
C PRO A 704 -15.17 6.33 9.97
N MET A 705 -14.91 6.53 11.25
CA MET A 705 -15.90 6.69 12.34
C MET A 705 -16.78 5.48 12.62
N ILE A 706 -16.43 4.29 12.13
CA ILE A 706 -17.17 3.06 12.43
C ILE A 706 -17.36 2.86 13.94
N ASN A 707 -18.56 2.46 14.38
CA ASN A 707 -18.90 2.19 15.79
C ASN A 707 -18.70 3.37 16.77
N SER A 708 -18.58 4.60 16.27
CA SER A 708 -18.39 5.77 17.13
C SER A 708 -19.68 6.17 17.85
N VAL A 709 -19.57 6.67 19.07
CA VAL A 709 -20.67 7.03 19.97
C VAL A 709 -20.36 8.34 20.69
N GLY A 710 -21.34 8.94 21.38
CA GLY A 710 -21.08 10.15 22.18
C GLY A 710 -20.97 11.41 21.31
N SER A 711 -19.91 12.21 21.47
CA SER A 711 -19.79 13.54 20.86
C SER A 711 -18.61 13.79 19.89
N PRO A 712 -18.08 12.77 19.17
CA PRO A 712 -16.90 12.95 18.33
C PRO A 712 -17.24 13.78 17.08
N LYS A 713 -16.30 14.64 16.68
CA LYS A 713 -16.43 15.51 15.51
C LYS A 713 -15.29 15.23 14.55
N LEU A 714 -15.60 14.98 13.29
CA LEU A 714 -14.61 14.70 12.25
C LEU A 714 -14.77 15.64 11.06
N VAL A 715 -13.69 16.22 10.56
CA VAL A 715 -13.62 16.88 9.25
C VAL A 715 -12.71 16.12 8.31
N ILE A 716 -13.25 15.75 7.15
CA ILE A 716 -12.52 15.20 6.01
C ILE A 716 -12.55 16.23 4.88
N ASN A 717 -11.41 16.81 4.53
CA ASN A 717 -11.36 17.80 3.45
C ASN A 717 -11.43 17.15 2.06
N GLY A 718 -10.80 16.00 1.90
CA GLY A 718 -10.92 15.12 0.74
C GLY A 718 -12.25 14.37 0.74
N THR A 719 -12.16 13.05 0.60
CA THR A 719 -13.31 12.14 0.64
C THR A 719 -13.03 10.92 1.52
N ALA A 720 -14.04 10.08 1.69
CA ALA A 720 -13.92 8.73 2.24
C ALA A 720 -14.21 7.70 1.15
N LEU A 721 -13.47 6.60 1.12
CA LEU A 721 -13.58 5.65 0.01
C LEU A 721 -14.80 4.73 0.11
N ASP A 722 -15.13 4.24 1.31
CA ASP A 722 -16.32 3.41 1.54
C ASP A 722 -16.71 3.33 3.02
N TYR A 723 -17.96 2.92 3.32
CA TYR A 723 -18.50 2.67 4.67
C TYR A 723 -18.31 3.82 5.69
N LEU A 724 -18.34 5.08 5.24
CA LEU A 724 -18.21 6.22 6.15
C LEU A 724 -19.34 6.22 7.20
N ALA A 725 -18.95 6.27 8.48
CA ALA A 725 -19.81 6.32 9.65
C ALA A 725 -20.79 5.13 9.73
N GLU A 726 -20.30 3.94 9.42
CA GLU A 726 -20.98 2.68 9.70
C GLU A 726 -21.21 2.48 11.21
N SER A 727 -22.42 2.07 11.59
CA SER A 727 -22.83 1.86 12.98
C SER A 727 -22.55 3.09 13.86
N PHE A 728 -22.76 4.30 13.33
CA PHE A 728 -22.59 5.55 14.08
C PHE A 728 -23.76 5.77 15.05
N MET A 729 -23.45 5.93 16.34
CA MET A 729 -24.44 6.02 17.43
C MET A 729 -24.18 7.26 18.30
N ALA A 730 -23.86 8.37 17.65
CA ALA A 730 -23.35 9.58 18.31
C ALA A 730 -24.43 10.58 18.76
N GLY A 731 -25.67 10.19 19.01
CA GLY A 731 -26.74 11.11 19.48
C GLY A 731 -27.07 12.26 18.51
N ASP A 732 -27.92 13.22 18.88
CA ASP A 732 -28.26 14.34 17.99
C ASP A 732 -27.17 15.43 18.03
N PRO A 733 -26.57 15.86 16.90
CA PRO A 733 -25.60 16.95 16.86
C PRO A 733 -26.10 18.25 17.52
N LEU A 734 -27.41 18.53 17.46
CA LEU A 734 -28.01 19.73 18.05
C LEU A 734 -28.18 19.62 19.58
N ASP A 735 -28.01 18.43 20.15
CA ASP A 735 -28.02 18.15 21.59
C ASP A 735 -26.65 17.62 22.06
N GLY A 736 -25.57 18.12 21.43
CA GLY A 736 -24.19 17.81 21.81
C GLY A 736 -23.66 16.46 21.31
N GLY A 737 -24.41 15.78 20.43
CA GLY A 737 -23.98 14.57 19.73
C GLY A 737 -22.85 14.80 18.72
N GLY A 738 -22.31 13.69 18.21
CA GLY A 738 -21.23 13.68 17.23
C GLY A 738 -21.71 13.78 15.79
N PHE A 739 -20.83 14.25 14.91
CA PHE A 739 -21.10 14.40 13.49
C PHE A 739 -19.82 14.35 12.65
N VAL A 740 -19.98 14.11 11.34
CA VAL A 740 -18.90 14.13 10.36
C VAL A 740 -19.16 15.22 9.33
N ILE A 741 -18.12 15.96 8.93
CA ILE A 741 -18.14 16.89 7.80
C ILE A 741 -17.25 16.33 6.68
N VAL A 742 -17.77 16.26 5.46
CA VAL A 742 -17.01 15.87 4.26
C VAL A 742 -17.06 17.01 3.25
N ASN A 743 -15.91 17.59 2.93
CA ASN A 743 -15.84 18.72 2.01
C ASN A 743 -15.73 18.30 0.53
N GLY A 744 -15.22 17.10 0.23
CA GLY A 744 -15.14 16.61 -1.14
C GLY A 744 -14.27 17.51 -2.03
N MET A 745 -13.12 17.96 -1.51
CA MET A 745 -12.20 18.88 -2.19
C MET A 745 -10.83 18.22 -2.38
N ARG A 746 -10.09 18.63 -3.40
CA ARG A 746 -8.67 18.30 -3.55
C ARG A 746 -7.88 19.53 -3.97
N PHE A 747 -6.58 19.46 -3.77
CA PHE A 747 -5.66 20.42 -4.36
C PHE A 747 -5.22 19.91 -5.73
N ASP A 748 -5.03 20.84 -6.67
CA ASP A 748 -4.33 20.53 -7.92
C ASP A 748 -2.81 20.72 -7.76
N ASP A 749 -2.08 20.52 -8.86
CA ASP A 749 -0.61 20.59 -8.90
C ASP A 749 -0.06 21.99 -8.56
N ARG A 750 -0.90 23.03 -8.56
CA ARG A 750 -0.53 24.41 -8.18
C ARG A 750 -1.00 24.77 -6.77
N GLY A 751 -1.51 23.81 -6.03
CA GLY A 751 -2.05 24.06 -4.69
C GLY A 751 -3.38 24.81 -4.69
N GLU A 752 -4.11 24.83 -5.82
CA GLU A 752 -5.44 25.43 -5.88
C GLU A 752 -6.51 24.43 -5.43
N LEU A 753 -7.45 24.91 -4.62
CA LEU A 753 -8.52 24.09 -4.07
C LEU A 753 -9.67 23.94 -5.08
N ILE A 754 -9.92 22.69 -5.51
CA ILE A 754 -10.94 22.32 -6.48
C ILE A 754 -11.90 21.27 -5.93
N SER A 755 -13.16 21.28 -6.38
CA SER A 755 -14.16 20.29 -5.97
C SER A 755 -13.94 18.96 -6.68
N LEU A 756 -14.08 17.86 -5.95
CA LEU A 756 -14.22 16.55 -6.54
C LEU A 756 -15.50 16.49 -7.37
N GLU A 757 -15.48 15.70 -8.45
CA GLU A 757 -16.68 15.49 -9.26
C GLU A 757 -17.77 14.79 -8.43
N THR A 758 -17.35 13.77 -7.68
CA THR A 758 -18.19 13.00 -6.76
C THR A 758 -17.61 13.19 -5.36
N PRO A 759 -18.30 13.88 -4.44
CA PRO A 759 -17.74 14.20 -3.12
C PRO A 759 -17.64 12.97 -2.20
N TYR A 760 -18.34 11.88 -2.52
CA TYR A 760 -18.19 10.56 -1.90
C TYR A 760 -18.36 9.46 -2.95
N PRO A 761 -17.28 8.77 -3.36
CA PRO A 761 -17.32 7.75 -4.41
C PRO A 761 -17.76 6.36 -3.91
N GLY A 762 -17.87 6.16 -2.61
CA GLY A 762 -18.16 4.86 -1.99
C GLY A 762 -19.64 4.46 -1.98
N GLY A 763 -19.89 3.25 -1.47
CA GLY A 763 -21.21 2.74 -1.11
C GLY A 763 -21.45 2.84 0.40
N ASN A 764 -22.52 2.19 0.87
CA ASN A 764 -22.83 1.94 2.28
C ASN A 764 -22.61 3.13 3.23
N LEU A 765 -22.91 4.34 2.76
CA LEU A 765 -22.76 5.56 3.53
C LEU A 765 -23.75 5.55 4.69
N PHE A 766 -23.23 5.79 5.88
CA PHE A 766 -24.01 5.85 7.11
C PHE A 766 -24.78 4.56 7.43
N SER A 767 -24.18 3.42 7.05
CA SER A 767 -24.79 2.11 7.22
C SER A 767 -25.06 1.80 8.69
N LEU A 768 -26.22 1.24 9.03
CA LEU A 768 -26.56 0.81 10.40
C LEU A 768 -26.49 1.91 11.48
N ALA A 769 -26.40 3.19 11.09
CA ALA A 769 -26.34 4.30 12.03
C ALA A 769 -27.66 4.42 12.82
N SER A 770 -27.56 4.79 14.09
CA SER A 770 -28.71 5.03 14.98
C SER A 770 -28.70 6.42 15.62
N GLY A 771 -27.60 7.16 15.48
CA GLY A 771 -27.45 8.54 15.92
C GLY A 771 -26.38 9.29 15.13
N GLY A 772 -26.29 10.59 15.34
CA GLY A 772 -25.36 11.50 14.68
C GLY A 772 -25.89 12.05 13.36
N ALA A 773 -25.05 12.82 12.67
CA ALA A 773 -25.29 13.26 11.31
C ALA A 773 -24.01 13.32 10.48
N ILE A 774 -24.16 13.28 9.16
CA ILE A 774 -23.11 13.65 8.21
C ILE A 774 -23.53 14.95 7.52
N TYR A 775 -22.63 15.93 7.48
CA TYR A 775 -22.76 17.15 6.67
C TYR A 775 -21.81 17.02 5.48
N ILE A 776 -22.36 16.75 4.31
CA ILE A 776 -21.57 16.51 3.10
C ILE A 776 -21.73 17.66 2.11
N ARG A 777 -20.62 18.22 1.65
CA ARG A 777 -20.59 19.23 0.60
C ARG A 777 -20.96 18.59 -0.73
N ASP A 778 -22.21 18.76 -1.14
CA ASP A 778 -22.77 18.20 -2.37
C ASP A 778 -23.65 19.24 -3.11
N PRO A 779 -23.04 20.34 -3.59
CA PRO A 779 -23.77 21.47 -4.18
C PRO A 779 -24.47 21.12 -5.50
N ARG A 780 -24.13 19.96 -6.10
CA ARG A 780 -24.71 19.46 -7.35
C ARG A 780 -25.68 18.31 -7.15
N GLN A 781 -25.99 17.96 -5.89
CA GLN A 781 -26.85 16.83 -5.54
C GLN A 781 -26.47 15.53 -6.26
N ARG A 782 -25.16 15.25 -6.34
CA ARG A 782 -24.60 14.07 -7.02
C ARG A 782 -24.83 12.79 -6.21
N LEU A 783 -24.90 12.90 -4.88
CA LEU A 783 -25.16 11.73 -4.05
C LEU A 783 -26.62 11.31 -4.12
N SER A 784 -26.85 10.00 -4.23
CA SER A 784 -28.17 9.39 -4.32
C SER A 784 -28.49 8.51 -3.10
N ASP A 785 -29.77 8.21 -2.91
CA ASP A 785 -30.23 7.30 -1.86
C ASP A 785 -29.66 5.87 -2.00
N SER A 786 -29.22 5.47 -3.21
CA SER A 786 -28.62 4.15 -3.43
C SER A 786 -27.25 3.99 -2.77
N GLN A 787 -26.58 5.09 -2.40
CA GLN A 787 -25.33 5.05 -1.64
C GLN A 787 -25.59 4.96 -0.13
N LEU A 788 -26.81 5.25 0.33
CA LEU A 788 -27.19 5.21 1.74
C LEU A 788 -27.65 3.81 2.14
N ASN A 789 -27.30 3.38 3.35
CA ASN A 789 -27.77 2.11 3.91
C ASN A 789 -28.43 2.31 5.28
N GLY A 790 -29.66 2.83 5.30
CA GLY A 790 -30.35 3.19 6.55
C GLY A 790 -30.18 4.65 6.97
N GLY A 791 -29.64 5.50 6.10
CA GLY A 791 -29.67 6.96 6.21
C GLY A 791 -30.71 7.60 5.30
N ALA A 792 -31.00 8.89 5.53
CA ALA A 792 -31.80 9.72 4.64
C ALA A 792 -31.24 11.14 4.55
N PHE A 793 -31.33 11.74 3.37
CA PHE A 793 -31.03 13.17 3.19
C PHE A 793 -32.09 14.04 3.83
N THR A 794 -31.66 15.12 4.47
CA THR A 794 -32.51 16.20 4.96
C THR A 794 -31.87 17.55 4.66
N ASP A 795 -32.68 18.59 4.72
CA ASP A 795 -32.19 19.96 4.59
C ASP A 795 -31.27 20.32 5.77
N MET A 796 -30.29 21.16 5.48
CA MET A 796 -29.43 21.77 6.50
C MET A 796 -30.09 23.04 7.02
N THR A 797 -30.24 23.14 8.35
CA THR A 797 -30.85 24.29 9.02
C THR A 797 -29.82 25.28 9.55
N ASP A 798 -30.25 26.47 9.97
CA ASP A 798 -29.37 27.43 10.64
C ASP A 798 -28.78 26.86 11.94
N ALA A 799 -29.56 26.08 12.70
CA ALA A 799 -29.09 25.41 13.92
C ALA A 799 -28.01 24.36 13.62
N ASP A 800 -28.11 23.67 12.49
CA ASP A 800 -27.04 22.79 12.02
C ASP A 800 -25.76 23.57 11.71
N TRP A 801 -25.90 24.75 11.12
CA TRP A 801 -24.74 25.59 10.81
C TRP A 801 -24.05 26.13 12.07
N GLU A 802 -24.80 26.46 13.12
CA GLU A 802 -24.25 26.92 14.41
C GLU A 802 -23.30 25.88 15.04
N VAL A 803 -23.51 24.58 14.80
CA VAL A 803 -22.60 23.51 15.29
C VAL A 803 -21.48 23.17 14.30
N VAL A 804 -21.72 23.31 12.99
CA VAL A 804 -20.73 22.99 11.94
C VAL A 804 -19.68 24.09 11.77
N GLN A 805 -20.10 25.36 11.80
CA GLN A 805 -19.25 26.51 11.49
C GLN A 805 -18.00 26.61 12.40
N PRO A 806 -18.08 26.44 13.73
CA PRO A 806 -16.89 26.52 14.59
C PRO A 806 -15.84 25.46 14.25
N ILE A 807 -16.28 24.26 13.85
CA ILE A 807 -15.39 23.17 13.47
C ILE A 807 -14.70 23.47 12.12
N LEU A 808 -15.41 24.08 11.17
CA LEU A 808 -14.80 24.53 9.92
C LEU A 808 -13.81 25.69 10.10
N TYR A 809 -13.98 26.54 11.13
CA TYR A 809 -12.95 27.54 11.46
C TYR A 809 -11.67 26.90 12.00
N LYS A 810 -11.76 25.89 12.87
CA LYS A 810 -10.59 25.10 13.28
C LYS A 810 -9.92 24.41 12.10
N ASN A 811 -10.72 23.86 11.18
CA ASN A 811 -10.21 23.29 9.93
C ASN A 811 -9.43 24.33 9.09
N GLN A 812 -9.90 25.59 9.04
CA GLN A 812 -9.18 26.68 8.40
C GLN A 812 -7.86 27.01 9.11
N GLU A 813 -7.83 27.00 10.45
CA GLU A 813 -6.59 27.22 11.20
C GLU A 813 -5.55 26.13 10.88
N HIS A 814 -5.97 24.86 10.93
CA HIS A 814 -5.11 23.71 10.68
C HIS A 814 -4.59 23.63 9.24
N PHE A 815 -5.46 23.84 8.25
CA PHE A 815 -5.15 23.54 6.85
C PHE A 815 -5.13 24.74 5.92
N GLY A 816 -5.67 25.88 6.35
CA GLY A 816 -5.55 27.13 5.60
C GLY A 816 -6.55 27.18 4.47
N ILE A 817 -7.55 26.31 4.54
CA ILE A 817 -8.69 26.21 3.64
C ILE A 817 -9.72 27.22 4.13
N PRO A 818 -9.90 28.38 3.46
CA PRO A 818 -10.82 29.38 3.94
C PRO A 818 -12.25 28.85 3.92
N LEU A 819 -13.02 29.07 4.98
CA LEU A 819 -14.44 28.72 5.03
C LEU A 819 -15.20 29.29 3.83
N GLN A 820 -14.84 30.51 3.44
CA GLN A 820 -15.37 31.15 2.23
C GLN A 820 -15.15 30.32 0.96
N ARG A 821 -13.99 29.67 0.80
CA ARG A 821 -13.74 28.81 -0.37
C ARG A 821 -14.57 27.54 -0.35
N LEU A 822 -14.82 26.96 0.81
CA LEU A 822 -15.74 25.82 0.94
C LEU A 822 -17.16 26.19 0.52
N LEU A 823 -17.62 27.40 0.82
CA LEU A 823 -18.94 27.92 0.44
C LEU A 823 -19.01 28.48 -0.99
N THR A 824 -17.88 28.56 -1.69
CA THR A 824 -17.85 29.05 -3.06
C THR A 824 -18.11 27.89 -4.03
N VAL A 825 -19.11 28.04 -4.88
CA VAL A 825 -19.48 27.09 -5.93
C VAL A 825 -19.50 27.84 -7.26
N GLU A 826 -18.69 27.37 -8.22
CA GLU A 826 -18.64 27.96 -9.57
C GLU A 826 -18.31 29.47 -9.57
N GLY A 827 -17.46 29.89 -8.63
CA GLY A 827 -17.02 31.28 -8.48
C GLY A 827 -17.94 32.17 -7.65
N GLU A 828 -19.12 31.67 -7.27
CA GLU A 828 -20.09 32.42 -6.47
C GLU A 828 -20.18 31.87 -5.04
N MET A 829 -20.22 32.77 -4.05
CA MET A 829 -20.48 32.39 -2.68
C MET A 829 -21.96 32.00 -2.52
N ARG A 830 -22.21 30.82 -1.96
CA ARG A 830 -23.54 30.27 -1.70
C ARG A 830 -23.81 30.18 -0.21
N SER A 831 -25.08 30.06 0.16
CA SER A 831 -25.46 29.79 1.54
C SER A 831 -25.05 28.36 1.96
N PRO A 832 -24.79 28.10 3.25
CA PRO A 832 -24.43 26.75 3.71
C PRO A 832 -25.43 25.66 3.28
N ALA A 833 -26.73 25.95 3.34
CA ALA A 833 -27.79 25.02 2.94
C ALA A 833 -27.85 24.70 1.44
N GLU A 834 -27.29 25.56 0.58
CA GLU A 834 -27.13 25.29 -0.86
C GLU A 834 -25.87 24.45 -1.17
N VAL A 835 -24.93 24.39 -0.23
CA VAL A 835 -23.61 23.75 -0.42
C VAL A 835 -23.55 22.39 0.26
N TYR A 836 -24.09 22.29 1.47
CA TYR A 836 -24.04 21.09 2.29
C TYR A 836 -25.42 20.45 2.42
N ARG A 837 -25.44 19.12 2.30
CA ARG A 837 -26.61 18.28 2.59
C ARG A 837 -26.39 17.57 3.92
N LYS A 838 -27.46 17.41 4.69
CA LYS A 838 -27.44 16.66 5.95
C LYS A 838 -27.91 15.23 5.69
N ILE A 839 -27.24 14.24 6.27
CA ILE A 839 -27.67 12.85 6.30
C ILE A 839 -27.90 12.46 7.76
N ILE A 840 -29.07 11.89 8.05
CA ILE A 840 -29.46 11.40 9.38
C ILE A 840 -29.91 9.94 9.31
N PRO A 841 -29.88 9.18 10.43
CA PRO A 841 -30.33 7.80 10.40
C PRO A 841 -31.85 7.75 10.21
N VAL A 842 -32.33 6.79 9.43
CA VAL A 842 -33.75 6.53 9.27
C VAL A 842 -34.28 5.94 10.57
N LYS A 843 -35.38 6.50 11.09
CA LYS A 843 -36.08 5.93 12.25
C LYS A 843 -36.72 4.59 11.86
N SER A 844 -35.98 3.50 12.00
CA SER A 844 -36.49 2.14 11.79
C SER A 844 -37.47 1.75 12.89
N LYS A 845 -38.68 1.31 12.50
CA LYS A 845 -39.68 0.73 13.43
C LYS A 845 -39.17 -0.53 14.13
N THR A 846 -38.16 -1.21 13.59
CA THR A 846 -37.66 -2.49 14.10
C THR A 846 -36.71 -2.31 15.29
N LEU A 847 -35.87 -1.26 15.28
CA LEU A 847 -34.99 -0.91 16.42
C LEU A 847 -35.78 -0.48 17.67
N HIS A 848 -36.98 0.08 17.48
CA HIS A 848 -37.88 0.39 18.57
C HIS A 848 -38.45 -0.86 19.27
N ALA A 849 -38.51 -2.02 18.61
CA ALA A 849 -39.03 -3.23 19.24
C ALA A 849 -38.08 -3.73 20.35
N GLU A 850 -36.76 -3.64 20.14
CA GLU A 850 -35.75 -3.98 21.15
C GLU A 850 -35.63 -2.89 22.23
N ALA A 851 -35.64 -1.61 21.85
CA ALA A 851 -35.64 -0.50 22.80
C ALA A 851 -36.91 -0.47 23.69
N ALA A 852 -38.07 -0.84 23.14
CA ALA A 852 -39.30 -1.02 23.91
C ALA A 852 -39.25 -2.25 24.83
N TRP A 853 -38.50 -3.30 24.46
CA TRP A 853 -38.28 -4.47 25.31
C TRP A 853 -37.43 -4.14 26.55
N VAL A 854 -36.38 -3.33 26.39
CA VAL A 854 -35.52 -2.88 27.50
C VAL A 854 -36.25 -1.89 28.41
N GLY A 855 -37.09 -1.01 27.86
CA GLY A 855 -37.91 -0.06 28.63
C GLY A 855 -39.03 -0.69 29.48
N HIS A 856 -39.31 -1.99 29.30
CA HIS A 856 -40.30 -2.74 30.09
C HIS A 856 -39.69 -3.59 31.22
N ALA A 857 -38.38 -3.56 31.43
CA ALA A 857 -37.72 -4.26 32.54
C ALA A 857 -37.79 -3.52 33.89
N ASP A 858 -38.15 -2.24 33.90
CA ASP A 858 -38.26 -1.40 35.10
C ASP A 858 -39.71 -1.05 35.51
N ASN A 859 -40.69 -1.92 35.20
CA ASN A 859 -42.06 -1.84 35.75
C ASN A 859 -42.47 -3.11 36.49
#